data_AF-A0A2N1PTK6-F1
#
_entry.id   AF-A0A2N1PTK6-F1
#
_cell.length_a   1.000
_cell.length_b   1.000
_cell.length_c   1.000
_cell.angle_alpha   90.00
_cell.angle_beta   90.00
_cell.angle_gamma   90.00
#
_symmetry.space_group_name_H-M   'P 1'
#
loop_
_entity.id
_entity.type
_entity.pdbx_description
1 polymer ?
#
loop_
_entity_poly.entity_id
_entity_poly.type
_entity_poly.pdbx_seq_one_letter_code
_entity_poly.pdbx_strand_id
1 'polypeptide(L)'
;MICSLSKTFQYPYGGIMNNLILNSDRNIIGKMALLRRQFRFIAILTVAILTFSPVNAMQMTELMGKVVESFATKITAESSQSATPAQIDTAVEEYDKLSERLFSGLTRHLEKPVVDLFLKRVSEMDKVSRLAFATTVNDLNGAILASLQENGPDAVTLRRVEAISRILTSIREEMPSDSEISAYLTQRPFENAVAFPDAADLATASMDKAIGDVQLSMDSCDSNGASLTLRFPAITSTAINQDGLEFQNITMKGCGLTSTVGYPSLPALRLFLALPSGGKPKLTLGNIKNRTITSILPYPVQPPLLDIKGYTAPFTMDDSAYASSKSYPDRQVVTTRSGKVRDMNILMVEIYPAIFRASSRNLQVMDEISLKIDFGISAAETSTKNVGDADSPTAVSGNFNGLYKGMFLNGMTPSTPGSRGAGILNDHVYRETPENGAEYLIIAADELADAVAPLAEWKKMRGLFPKIVKVSEIPGDTSDPENIRRFVLDCYSTFNPRPSYLLLVGDIETVPTFHRVIPTYGTVFGGPVGSDHYYSMIDGKDLFSDLFVGRLSGKNPEEISIQVNKIINYEKNPNMEDTSWFRRVISAGFKQEGRIFHETAMFVKSYMEQNGFQVRKAFSWEGDSTSAIIDAFNEGVNIVSYRGHGQPEGWDVPEFKIPALNSLNNTDKLPVMFGTTCLAGNFDRTDIDCFGEAIMKLPGGGTVGFLGASKPSYSFYNDEFLKGMYWALYQDGMNSIGEVMAQGQTYMVKKYGIEKKTEDMFEFYSILTDPSLAIWSDVPSRAKVVCKPLIDESVKRFMIEVTLEDGSAVNEAKVTLIKNDDNYYRSRYTNAKGRCAFIDPEIMKTSGDVTISITGRNIIPQTIIIPVKR
;
A
#
# COMPACT_ATOMS: atom_id res chain seq x y z
N MET A 1 -25.86 -16.34 -5.33
CA MET A 1 -27.14 -15.83 -5.87
C MET A 1 -27.37 -14.35 -5.53
N ILE A 2 -27.28 -13.95 -4.25
CA ILE A 2 -27.41 -12.55 -3.78
C ILE A 2 -26.45 -11.59 -4.48
N CYS A 3 -25.16 -11.95 -4.60
CA CYS A 3 -24.16 -11.17 -5.33
C CYS A 3 -24.40 -11.10 -6.85
N SER A 4 -25.15 -12.06 -7.42
CA SER A 4 -25.48 -12.06 -8.85
C SER A 4 -26.65 -11.12 -9.13
N LEU A 5 -27.67 -11.13 -8.28
CA LEU A 5 -28.80 -10.20 -8.38
C LEU A 5 -28.36 -8.75 -8.12
N SER A 6 -27.50 -8.48 -7.12
CA SER A 6 -27.03 -7.11 -6.86
C SER A 6 -26.25 -6.51 -8.03
N LYS A 7 -25.52 -7.35 -8.79
CA LYS A 7 -24.81 -6.95 -10.02
C LYS A 7 -25.78 -6.67 -11.18
N THR A 8 -26.81 -7.50 -11.39
CA THR A 8 -27.80 -7.29 -12.46
C THR A 8 -28.58 -5.96 -12.30
N PHE A 9 -28.83 -5.52 -11.06
CA PHE A 9 -29.56 -4.26 -10.79
C PHE A 9 -28.69 -2.99 -10.77
N GLN A 10 -27.35 -3.12 -10.71
CA GLN A 10 -26.43 -1.96 -10.76
C GLN A 10 -26.26 -1.41 -12.18
N TYR A 11 -26.38 -2.24 -13.21
CA TYR A 11 -25.98 -1.90 -14.58
C TYR A 11 -26.93 -0.97 -15.36
N PRO A 12 -28.27 -1.07 -15.27
CA PRO A 12 -29.14 -0.14 -16.02
C PRO A 12 -29.25 1.25 -15.37
N TYR A 13 -29.03 1.34 -14.05
CA TYR A 13 -29.35 2.54 -13.27
C TYR A 13 -28.27 3.63 -13.32
N GLY A 14 -26.99 3.25 -13.51
CA GLY A 14 -25.88 4.20 -13.57
C GLY A 14 -25.95 5.13 -14.78
N GLY A 15 -26.41 4.62 -15.93
CA GLY A 15 -26.58 5.42 -17.14
C GLY A 15 -27.75 6.40 -17.08
N ILE A 16 -28.85 6.00 -16.42
CA ILE A 16 -30.09 6.80 -16.36
C ILE A 16 -29.95 7.95 -15.34
N MET A 17 -29.33 7.70 -14.18
CA MET A 17 -29.07 8.74 -13.17
C MET A 17 -28.18 9.86 -13.70
N ASN A 18 -27.13 9.53 -14.46
CA ASN A 18 -26.25 10.54 -15.05
C ASN A 18 -26.99 11.45 -16.04
N ASN A 19 -27.98 10.94 -16.79
CA ASN A 19 -28.77 11.76 -17.71
C ASN A 19 -29.86 12.60 -17.00
N LEU A 20 -30.45 12.13 -15.91
CA LEU A 20 -31.44 12.90 -15.14
C LEU A 20 -30.79 13.98 -14.25
N ILE A 21 -29.59 13.73 -13.74
CA ILE A 21 -28.79 14.72 -12.98
C ILE A 21 -28.42 15.93 -13.87
N LEU A 22 -28.25 15.72 -15.18
CA LEU A 22 -27.98 16.80 -16.13
C LEU A 22 -29.20 17.73 -16.36
N ASN A 23 -30.44 17.28 -16.11
CA ASN A 23 -31.67 18.06 -16.38
C ASN A 23 -32.35 18.65 -15.13
N SER A 24 -31.73 18.59 -13.95
CA SER A 24 -32.07 19.38 -12.76
C SER A 24 -33.49 19.23 -12.15
N ASP A 25 -34.27 18.18 -12.43
CA ASP A 25 -35.60 18.02 -11.81
C ASP A 25 -35.54 17.20 -10.50
N ARG A 26 -35.40 17.90 -9.37
CA ARG A 26 -35.20 17.30 -8.03
C ARG A 26 -36.34 16.41 -7.56
N ASN A 27 -37.58 16.64 -8.03
CA ASN A 27 -38.74 15.85 -7.62
C ASN A 27 -38.70 14.41 -8.17
N ILE A 28 -38.20 14.25 -9.40
CA ILE A 28 -38.07 12.95 -10.07
C ILE A 28 -36.91 12.14 -9.44
N ILE A 29 -35.81 12.82 -9.10
CA ILE A 29 -34.65 12.21 -8.43
C ILE A 29 -35.03 11.67 -7.04
N GLY A 30 -35.82 12.41 -6.26
CA GLY A 30 -36.33 11.98 -4.96
C GLY A 30 -37.22 10.74 -5.04
N LYS A 31 -38.17 10.72 -5.98
CA LYS A 31 -39.05 9.56 -6.21
C LYS A 31 -38.28 8.32 -6.66
N MET A 32 -37.32 8.44 -7.60
CA MET A 32 -36.52 7.30 -8.04
C MET A 32 -35.57 6.76 -6.96
N ALA A 33 -35.07 7.62 -6.06
CA ALA A 33 -34.25 7.19 -4.92
C ALA A 33 -35.06 6.40 -3.89
N LEU A 34 -36.31 6.81 -3.61
CA LEU A 34 -37.22 6.11 -2.73
C LEU A 34 -37.61 4.74 -3.31
N LEU A 35 -37.91 4.67 -4.61
CA LEU A 35 -38.25 3.43 -5.31
C LEU A 35 -37.07 2.44 -5.33
N ARG A 36 -35.83 2.94 -5.50
CA ARG A 36 -34.61 2.13 -5.39
C ARG A 36 -34.43 1.51 -3.99
N ARG A 37 -34.78 2.26 -2.94
CA ARG A 37 -34.70 1.79 -1.54
C ARG A 37 -35.78 0.74 -1.25
N GLN A 38 -37.01 0.96 -1.70
CA GLN A 38 -38.10 0.00 -1.57
C GLN A 38 -37.83 -1.31 -2.34
N PHE A 39 -37.26 -1.23 -3.54
CA PHE A 39 -36.94 -2.41 -4.34
C PHE A 39 -35.78 -3.22 -3.73
N ARG A 40 -34.76 -2.54 -3.17
CA ARG A 40 -33.70 -3.20 -2.38
C ARG A 40 -34.27 -3.92 -1.16
N PHE A 41 -35.22 -3.30 -0.46
CA PHE A 41 -35.88 -3.91 0.69
C PHE A 41 -36.67 -5.17 0.30
N ILE A 42 -37.49 -5.11 -0.76
CA ILE A 42 -38.23 -6.27 -1.27
C ILE A 42 -37.27 -7.37 -1.73
N ALA A 43 -36.18 -7.03 -2.41
CA ALA A 43 -35.18 -7.99 -2.85
C ALA A 43 -34.48 -8.67 -1.66
N ILE A 44 -34.14 -7.94 -0.61
CA ILE A 44 -33.51 -8.49 0.61
C ILE A 44 -34.50 -9.36 1.39
N LEU A 45 -35.74 -8.91 1.58
CA LEU A 45 -36.79 -9.67 2.26
C LEU A 45 -37.14 -10.95 1.49
N THR A 46 -37.20 -10.87 0.17
CA THR A 46 -37.48 -12.02 -0.70
C THR A 46 -36.31 -12.99 -0.71
N VAL A 47 -35.06 -12.50 -0.78
CA VAL A 47 -33.87 -13.33 -0.61
C VAL A 47 -33.90 -14.04 0.74
N ALA A 48 -34.20 -13.34 1.84
CA ALA A 48 -34.32 -13.95 3.15
C ALA A 48 -35.39 -15.06 3.16
N ILE A 49 -36.58 -14.80 2.63
CA ILE A 49 -37.66 -15.81 2.54
C ILE A 49 -37.27 -17.00 1.65
N LEU A 50 -36.61 -16.75 0.51
CA LEU A 50 -36.15 -17.76 -0.44
C LEU A 50 -35.00 -18.62 0.10
N THR A 51 -34.16 -18.07 1.00
CA THR A 51 -33.07 -18.85 1.62
C THR A 51 -33.61 -19.85 2.65
N PHE A 52 -34.84 -19.68 3.14
CA PHE A 52 -35.36 -20.46 4.27
C PHE A 52 -36.67 -21.22 3.99
N SER A 53 -37.28 -21.12 2.81
CA SER A 53 -38.37 -21.99 2.35
C SER A 53 -38.24 -22.38 0.86
N PRO A 54 -37.89 -23.64 0.53
CA PRO A 54 -37.62 -24.05 -0.85
C PRO A 54 -38.87 -24.18 -1.72
N VAL A 55 -40.06 -24.38 -1.12
CA VAL A 55 -41.24 -24.89 -1.83
C VAL A 55 -41.87 -23.85 -2.77
N ASN A 56 -41.71 -22.55 -2.50
CA ASN A 56 -42.26 -21.47 -3.35
C ASN A 56 -41.19 -20.69 -4.13
N ALA A 57 -39.93 -21.14 -4.08
CA ALA A 57 -38.81 -20.37 -4.58
C ALA A 57 -38.81 -20.22 -6.11
N MET A 58 -39.24 -21.25 -6.82
CA MET A 58 -39.15 -21.29 -8.28
C MET A 58 -40.21 -20.40 -8.95
N GLN A 59 -41.46 -20.41 -8.46
CA GLN A 59 -42.55 -19.57 -8.99
C GLN A 59 -42.33 -18.08 -8.71
N MET A 60 -41.80 -17.73 -7.52
CA MET A 60 -41.49 -16.35 -7.17
C MET A 60 -40.28 -15.81 -7.95
N THR A 61 -39.28 -16.65 -8.21
CA THR A 61 -38.12 -16.27 -9.03
C THR A 61 -38.51 -16.05 -10.49
N GLU A 62 -39.41 -16.87 -11.03
CA GLU A 62 -39.92 -16.71 -12.41
C GLU A 62 -40.80 -15.46 -12.56
N LEU A 63 -41.66 -15.18 -11.58
CA LEU A 63 -42.47 -13.96 -11.56
C LEU A 63 -41.59 -12.70 -11.47
N MET A 64 -40.54 -12.72 -10.65
CA MET A 64 -39.57 -11.63 -10.56
C MET A 64 -38.75 -11.47 -11.83
N GLY A 65 -38.32 -12.56 -12.46
CA GLY A 65 -37.62 -12.51 -13.75
C GLY A 65 -38.43 -11.76 -14.80
N LYS A 66 -39.72 -12.09 -14.94
CA LYS A 66 -40.63 -11.44 -15.90
C LYS A 66 -40.88 -9.96 -15.58
N VAL A 67 -40.96 -9.59 -14.31
CA VAL A 67 -41.15 -8.18 -13.89
C VAL A 67 -39.90 -7.35 -14.15
N VAL A 68 -38.72 -7.87 -13.81
CA VAL A 68 -37.44 -7.19 -14.01
C VAL A 68 -37.13 -7.04 -15.50
N GLU A 69 -37.40 -8.07 -16.29
CA GLU A 69 -37.22 -8.05 -17.74
C GLU A 69 -38.20 -7.07 -18.39
N SER A 70 -39.49 -7.11 -18.04
CA SER A 70 -40.47 -6.14 -18.54
C SER A 70 -40.14 -4.69 -18.17
N PHE A 71 -39.55 -4.46 -17.00
CA PHE A 71 -39.16 -3.12 -16.54
C PHE A 71 -37.89 -2.64 -17.25
N ALA A 72 -36.89 -3.52 -17.42
CA ALA A 72 -35.67 -3.24 -18.15
C ALA A 72 -35.94 -2.95 -19.64
N THR A 73 -36.75 -3.77 -20.32
CA THR A 73 -37.02 -3.61 -21.75
C THR A 73 -37.72 -2.28 -22.08
N LYS A 74 -38.67 -1.83 -21.26
CA LYS A 74 -39.39 -0.56 -21.51
C LYS A 74 -38.57 0.68 -21.19
N ILE A 75 -37.79 0.68 -20.11
CA ILE A 75 -36.87 1.78 -19.79
C ILE A 75 -35.76 1.92 -20.84
N THR A 76 -35.29 0.79 -21.38
CA THR A 76 -34.27 0.81 -22.44
C THR A 76 -34.86 1.36 -23.76
N ALA A 77 -36.14 1.12 -24.03
CA ALA A 77 -36.83 1.67 -25.20
C ALA A 77 -37.08 3.19 -25.13
N GLU A 78 -37.14 3.79 -23.94
CA GLU A 78 -37.40 5.23 -23.75
C GLU A 78 -36.15 6.07 -23.41
N SER A 79 -34.99 5.43 -23.20
CA SER A 79 -33.72 6.10 -22.82
C SER A 79 -32.81 6.48 -23.99
N SER A 80 -33.25 6.33 -25.24
CA SER A 80 -32.56 6.89 -26.40
C SER A 80 -32.84 8.41 -26.54
N GLN A 81 -32.10 9.24 -25.80
CA GLN A 81 -31.89 10.69 -25.99
C GLN A 81 -33.08 11.64 -26.31
N SER A 82 -34.36 11.24 -26.26
CA SER A 82 -35.48 12.13 -26.64
C SER A 82 -36.82 11.96 -25.90
N ALA A 83 -36.85 11.41 -24.68
CA ALA A 83 -38.10 11.25 -23.93
C ALA A 83 -38.57 12.58 -23.30
N THR A 84 -39.86 12.90 -23.43
CA THR A 84 -40.47 14.10 -22.86
C THR A 84 -40.87 13.90 -21.38
N PRO A 85 -40.94 14.97 -20.56
CA PRO A 85 -41.33 14.86 -19.14
C PRO A 85 -42.66 14.13 -18.90
N ALA A 86 -43.64 14.28 -19.79
CA ALA A 86 -44.93 13.58 -19.70
C ALA A 86 -44.82 12.05 -19.90
N GLN A 87 -43.85 11.59 -20.70
CA GLN A 87 -43.58 10.16 -20.87
C GLN A 87 -42.92 9.57 -19.61
N ILE A 88 -42.06 10.35 -18.95
CA ILE A 88 -41.44 9.98 -17.68
C ILE A 88 -42.49 9.88 -16.56
N ASP A 89 -43.41 10.85 -16.47
CA ASP A 89 -44.49 10.82 -15.47
C ASP A 89 -45.44 9.62 -15.67
N THR A 90 -45.74 9.28 -16.93
CA THR A 90 -46.56 8.10 -17.26
C THR A 90 -45.85 6.80 -16.86
N ALA A 91 -44.54 6.69 -17.12
CA ALA A 91 -43.74 5.53 -16.73
C ALA A 91 -43.64 5.38 -15.21
N VAL A 92 -43.58 6.50 -14.46
CA VAL A 92 -43.59 6.52 -12.99
C VAL A 92 -44.95 6.07 -12.44
N GLU A 93 -46.07 6.54 -13.00
CA GLU A 93 -47.42 6.14 -12.57
C GLU A 93 -47.71 4.65 -12.83
N GLU A 94 -47.28 4.12 -13.98
CA GLU A 94 -47.42 2.69 -14.29
C GLU A 94 -46.53 1.83 -13.39
N TYR A 95 -45.35 2.32 -13.03
CA TYR A 95 -44.47 1.66 -12.07
C TYR A 95 -45.07 1.63 -10.67
N ASP A 96 -45.68 2.72 -10.22
CA ASP A 96 -46.35 2.77 -8.91
C ASP A 96 -47.46 1.73 -8.82
N LYS A 97 -48.28 1.58 -9.88
CA LYS A 97 -49.31 0.53 -9.98
C LYS A 97 -48.71 -0.88 -9.97
N LEU A 98 -47.58 -1.10 -10.63
CA LEU A 98 -46.89 -2.40 -10.64
C LEU A 98 -46.33 -2.73 -9.25
N SER A 99 -45.75 -1.74 -8.57
CA SER A 99 -45.24 -1.86 -7.20
C SER A 99 -46.35 -2.21 -6.19
N GLU A 100 -47.54 -1.61 -6.34
CA GLU A 100 -48.71 -1.93 -5.51
C GLU A 100 -49.15 -3.38 -5.66
N ARG A 101 -49.20 -3.88 -6.90
CA ARG A 101 -49.58 -5.27 -7.17
C ARG A 101 -48.55 -6.24 -6.58
N LEU A 102 -47.27 -5.90 -6.65
CA LEU A 102 -46.19 -6.71 -6.07
C LEU A 102 -46.26 -6.73 -4.53
N PHE A 103 -46.44 -5.56 -3.90
CA PHE A 103 -46.60 -5.44 -2.44
C PHE A 103 -47.86 -6.13 -1.94
N SER A 104 -48.99 -5.97 -2.65
CA SER A 104 -50.25 -6.65 -2.37
C SER A 104 -50.15 -8.17 -2.50
N GLY A 105 -49.32 -8.67 -3.43
CA GLY A 105 -49.01 -10.09 -3.57
C GLY A 105 -48.17 -10.62 -2.42
N LEU A 106 -47.09 -9.92 -2.08
CA LEU A 106 -46.18 -10.26 -0.98
C LEU A 106 -46.88 -10.24 0.39
N THR A 107 -47.67 -9.21 0.69
CA THR A 107 -48.43 -9.12 1.94
C THR A 107 -49.53 -10.16 2.06
N ARG A 108 -50.11 -10.65 0.94
CA ARG A 108 -51.03 -11.79 0.94
C ARG A 108 -50.36 -13.13 1.19
N HIS A 109 -49.06 -13.28 0.87
CA HIS A 109 -48.32 -14.54 0.99
C HIS A 109 -47.42 -14.60 2.23
N LEU A 110 -47.27 -13.48 2.95
CA LEU A 110 -46.68 -13.39 4.28
C LEU A 110 -47.74 -13.69 5.35
N GLU A 111 -48.35 -14.88 5.26
CA GLU A 111 -49.28 -15.32 6.30
C GLU A 111 -48.52 -15.59 7.60
N LYS A 112 -49.21 -15.42 8.74
CA LYS A 112 -48.67 -15.62 10.09
C LYS A 112 -47.80 -16.89 10.24
N PRO A 113 -48.14 -18.06 9.66
CA PRO A 113 -47.32 -19.26 9.76
C PRO A 113 -45.91 -19.13 9.14
N VAL A 114 -45.74 -18.32 8.08
CA VAL A 114 -44.43 -18.10 7.43
C VAL A 114 -43.56 -17.19 8.30
N VAL A 115 -44.16 -16.17 8.91
CA VAL A 115 -43.48 -15.28 9.85
C VAL A 115 -43.10 -16.05 11.12
N ASP A 116 -43.99 -16.87 11.66
CA ASP A 116 -43.73 -17.69 12.84
C ASP A 116 -42.61 -18.73 12.58
N LEU A 117 -42.58 -19.34 11.39
CA LEU A 117 -41.50 -20.26 10.99
C LEU A 117 -40.15 -19.54 10.85
N PHE A 118 -40.17 -18.32 10.32
CA PHE A 118 -39.00 -17.48 10.19
C PHE A 118 -38.44 -17.06 11.56
N LEU A 119 -39.30 -16.59 12.46
CA LEU A 119 -38.93 -16.23 13.83
C LEU A 119 -38.40 -17.43 14.61
N LYS A 120 -39.02 -18.60 14.46
CA LYS A 120 -38.52 -19.85 15.03
C LYS A 120 -37.11 -20.21 14.53
N ARG A 121 -36.82 -20.00 13.24
CA ARG A 121 -35.48 -20.26 12.68
C ARG A 121 -34.44 -19.25 13.16
N VAL A 122 -34.83 -17.99 13.36
CA VAL A 122 -33.96 -16.96 13.96
C VAL A 122 -33.65 -17.30 15.42
N SER A 123 -34.62 -17.81 16.20
CA SER A 123 -34.37 -18.25 17.57
C SER A 123 -33.54 -19.54 17.69
N GLU A 124 -33.35 -20.27 16.59
CA GLU A 124 -32.47 -21.45 16.49
C GLU A 124 -31.02 -21.10 16.06
N MET A 125 -30.75 -19.88 15.55
CA MET A 125 -29.40 -19.46 15.09
C MET A 125 -28.38 -19.42 16.24
N ASP A 126 -27.08 -19.45 15.97
CA ASP A 126 -26.09 -19.19 17.02
C ASP A 126 -26.12 -17.71 17.45
N LYS A 127 -25.58 -17.41 18.64
CA LYS A 127 -25.65 -16.07 19.25
C LYS A 127 -25.01 -14.99 18.37
N VAL A 128 -23.95 -15.30 17.63
CA VAL A 128 -23.23 -14.34 16.77
C VAL A 128 -24.08 -14.01 15.54
N SER A 129 -24.63 -15.03 14.89
CA SER A 129 -25.50 -14.86 13.72
C SER A 129 -26.78 -14.10 14.04
N ARG A 130 -27.42 -14.39 15.19
CA ARG A 130 -28.60 -13.62 15.66
C ARG A 130 -28.30 -12.15 15.86
N LEU A 131 -27.14 -11.85 16.43
CA LEU A 131 -26.78 -10.47 16.77
C LEU A 131 -26.40 -9.64 15.53
N ALA A 132 -25.71 -10.25 14.55
CA ALA A 132 -25.45 -9.62 13.26
C ALA A 132 -26.76 -9.33 12.49
N PHE A 133 -27.73 -10.24 12.58
CA PHE A 133 -29.05 -10.05 12.01
C PHE A 133 -29.81 -8.90 12.71
N ALA A 134 -29.71 -8.81 14.04
CA ALA A 134 -30.31 -7.73 14.83
C ALA A 134 -29.79 -6.33 14.45
N THR A 135 -28.48 -6.18 14.32
CA THR A 135 -27.87 -4.91 13.90
C THR A 135 -28.36 -4.48 12.52
N THR A 136 -28.44 -5.43 11.58
CA THR A 136 -28.92 -5.18 10.22
C THR A 136 -30.38 -4.71 10.19
N VAL A 137 -31.23 -5.28 11.05
CA VAL A 137 -32.64 -4.88 11.19
C VAL A 137 -32.77 -3.48 11.82
N ASN A 138 -31.93 -3.16 12.81
CA ASN A 138 -31.93 -1.85 13.49
C ASN A 138 -31.47 -0.71 12.55
N ASP A 139 -30.38 -0.91 11.81
CA ASP A 139 -29.88 0.07 10.85
C ASP A 139 -30.91 0.37 9.75
N LEU A 140 -31.62 -0.66 9.31
CA LEU A 140 -32.67 -0.56 8.31
C LEU A 140 -33.89 0.20 8.84
N ASN A 141 -34.31 -0.06 10.07
CA ASN A 141 -35.42 0.66 10.70
C ASN A 141 -35.07 2.16 10.91
N GLY A 142 -33.84 2.45 11.34
CA GLY A 142 -33.33 3.82 11.47
C GLY A 142 -33.29 4.56 10.13
N ALA A 143 -32.82 3.89 9.07
CA ALA A 143 -32.77 4.46 7.72
C ALA A 143 -34.16 4.74 7.13
N ILE A 144 -35.15 3.89 7.42
CA ILE A 144 -36.54 4.09 6.98
C ILE A 144 -37.16 5.30 7.69
N LEU A 145 -36.96 5.41 9.01
CA LEU A 145 -37.45 6.55 9.82
C LEU A 145 -36.82 7.87 9.38
N ALA A 146 -35.52 7.91 9.16
CA ALA A 146 -34.81 9.09 8.64
C ALA A 146 -35.33 9.50 7.26
N SER A 147 -35.58 8.52 6.37
CA SER A 147 -36.09 8.78 5.02
C SER A 147 -37.53 9.31 5.00
N LEU A 148 -38.36 8.96 5.99
CA LEU A 148 -39.71 9.51 6.17
C LEU A 148 -39.68 10.97 6.63
N GLN A 149 -38.71 11.33 7.47
CA GLN A 149 -38.57 12.69 8.02
C GLN A 149 -38.07 13.70 6.97
N GLU A 150 -37.24 13.28 6.01
CA GLU A 150 -36.65 14.19 5.02
C GLU A 150 -37.58 14.58 3.85
N ASN A 151 -38.56 13.75 3.46
CA ASN A 151 -39.19 13.89 2.14
C ASN A 151 -40.73 14.07 2.12
N GLY A 152 -41.43 13.97 3.27
CA GLY A 152 -42.88 14.17 3.34
C GLY A 152 -43.68 13.11 2.55
N PRO A 153 -44.19 12.04 3.17
CA PRO A 153 -44.71 10.90 2.42
C PRO A 153 -46.16 11.13 1.94
N ASP A 154 -46.49 10.65 0.75
CA ASP A 154 -47.90 10.46 0.37
C ASP A 154 -48.56 9.34 1.22
N ALA A 155 -49.89 9.32 1.26
CA ALA A 155 -50.67 8.40 2.11
C ALA A 155 -50.51 6.91 1.77
N VAL A 156 -49.97 6.59 0.60
CA VAL A 156 -49.68 5.20 0.17
C VAL A 156 -48.30 4.80 0.69
N THR A 157 -47.33 5.69 0.60
CA THR A 157 -45.98 5.53 1.14
C THR A 157 -46.01 5.38 2.67
N LEU A 158 -46.79 6.20 3.37
CA LEU A 158 -47.00 6.08 4.83
C LEU A 158 -47.55 4.70 5.23
N ARG A 159 -48.58 4.21 4.52
CA ARG A 159 -49.17 2.88 4.80
C ARG A 159 -48.20 1.73 4.57
N ARG A 160 -47.35 1.83 3.54
CA ARG A 160 -46.31 0.81 3.26
C ARG A 160 -45.24 0.81 4.34
N VAL A 161 -44.82 1.98 4.81
CA VAL A 161 -43.80 2.09 5.85
C VAL A 161 -44.34 1.67 7.21
N GLU A 162 -45.60 1.98 7.54
CA GLU A 162 -46.25 1.46 8.75
C GLU A 162 -46.32 -0.07 8.75
N ALA A 163 -46.65 -0.70 7.61
CA ALA A 163 -46.70 -2.15 7.49
C ALA A 163 -45.30 -2.80 7.67
N ILE A 164 -44.27 -2.21 7.07
CA ILE A 164 -42.88 -2.67 7.22
C ILE A 164 -42.41 -2.47 8.66
N SER A 165 -42.71 -1.32 9.27
CA SER A 165 -42.35 -1.01 10.65
C SER A 165 -42.99 -2.00 11.63
N ARG A 166 -44.28 -2.36 11.45
CA ARG A 166 -44.94 -3.39 12.27
C ARG A 166 -44.24 -4.75 12.20
N ILE A 167 -43.81 -5.17 11.01
CA ILE A 167 -43.08 -6.44 10.82
C ILE A 167 -41.70 -6.37 11.51
N LEU A 168 -40.99 -5.26 11.36
CA LEU A 168 -39.68 -5.06 12.00
C LEU A 168 -39.80 -4.96 13.54
N THR A 169 -40.87 -4.39 14.06
CA THR A 169 -41.14 -4.33 15.51
C THR A 169 -41.41 -5.73 16.08
N SER A 170 -42.24 -6.55 15.43
CA SER A 170 -42.45 -7.95 15.86
C SER A 170 -41.17 -8.79 15.80
N ILE A 171 -40.29 -8.51 14.83
CA ILE A 171 -38.97 -9.15 14.76
C ILE A 171 -38.07 -8.65 15.90
N ARG A 172 -38.10 -7.37 16.26
CA ARG A 172 -37.27 -6.76 17.31
C ARG A 172 -37.61 -7.27 18.72
N GLU A 173 -38.88 -7.59 19.00
CA GLU A 173 -39.31 -8.13 20.30
C GLU A 173 -38.72 -9.51 20.63
N GLU A 174 -38.27 -10.26 19.61
CA GLU A 174 -37.63 -11.58 19.73
C GLU A 174 -36.09 -11.52 19.70
N MET A 175 -35.49 -10.32 19.59
CA MET A 175 -34.05 -10.13 19.42
C MET A 175 -33.32 -9.67 20.69
N PRO A 176 -31.99 -9.88 20.78
CA PRO A 176 -31.18 -9.46 21.93
C PRO A 176 -31.33 -7.95 22.21
N SER A 177 -31.26 -7.56 23.48
CA SER A 177 -31.48 -6.16 23.85
C SER A 177 -30.37 -5.25 23.33
N ASP A 178 -30.65 -3.95 23.18
CA ASP A 178 -29.68 -2.97 22.69
C ASP A 178 -28.41 -2.92 23.56
N SER A 179 -28.51 -3.26 24.86
CA SER A 179 -27.34 -3.40 25.75
C SER A 179 -26.49 -4.63 25.43
N GLU A 180 -27.10 -5.74 25.02
CA GLU A 180 -26.37 -6.95 24.58
C GLU A 180 -25.67 -6.73 23.23
N ILE A 181 -26.32 -6.00 22.32
CA ILE A 181 -25.73 -5.58 21.04
C ILE A 181 -24.53 -4.66 21.31
N SER A 182 -24.70 -3.65 22.17
CA SER A 182 -23.62 -2.71 22.48
C SER A 182 -22.45 -3.37 23.22
N ALA A 183 -22.71 -4.33 24.11
CA ALA A 183 -21.66 -5.09 24.81
C ALA A 183 -20.87 -6.00 23.86
N TYR A 184 -21.50 -6.55 22.83
CA TYR A 184 -20.80 -7.33 21.80
C TYR A 184 -19.99 -6.45 20.84
N LEU A 185 -20.54 -5.32 20.41
CA LEU A 185 -19.86 -4.38 19.50
C LEU A 185 -18.64 -3.72 20.16
N THR A 186 -18.62 -3.64 21.49
CA THR A 186 -17.46 -3.17 22.26
C THR A 186 -16.44 -4.26 22.54
N GLN A 187 -16.79 -5.54 22.37
CA GLN A 187 -15.93 -6.71 22.63
C GLN A 187 -15.25 -7.30 21.38
N ARG A 188 -15.49 -6.76 20.18
CA ARG A 188 -14.71 -7.13 18.98
C ARG A 188 -14.20 -5.90 18.22
N PRO A 189 -12.88 -5.78 17.98
CA PRO A 189 -12.37 -5.06 16.83
C PRO A 189 -12.83 -5.79 15.55
N PHE A 190 -13.21 -5.04 14.51
CA PHE A 190 -13.68 -5.58 13.24
C PHE A 190 -12.65 -6.55 12.63
N GLU A 191 -12.91 -7.86 12.72
CA GLU A 191 -12.23 -8.89 11.93
C GLU A 191 -12.62 -8.74 10.46
N ASN A 192 -11.67 -8.36 9.61
CA ASN A 192 -11.78 -8.50 8.16
C ASN A 192 -11.78 -10.00 7.81
N ALA A 193 -12.96 -10.58 7.60
CA ALA A 193 -13.10 -11.92 7.05
C ALA A 193 -12.82 -11.91 5.53
N VAL A 194 -11.57 -12.16 5.14
CA VAL A 194 -11.26 -12.79 3.85
C VAL A 194 -10.89 -14.24 4.15
N ALA A 195 -11.84 -15.14 3.89
CA ALA A 195 -11.57 -16.57 3.87
C ALA A 195 -10.74 -16.90 2.62
N PHE A 196 -9.51 -17.35 2.79
CA PHE A 196 -8.75 -18.02 1.74
C PHE A 196 -9.11 -19.52 1.74
N PRO A 197 -9.43 -20.12 0.58
CA PRO A 197 -9.77 -21.54 0.51
C PRO A 197 -8.55 -22.44 0.75
N ASP A 198 -8.82 -23.65 1.21
CA ASP A 198 -7.84 -24.70 1.48
C ASP A 198 -6.98 -25.04 0.26
N ALA A 199 -5.75 -25.51 0.52
CA ALA A 199 -4.68 -25.75 -0.44
C ALA A 199 -4.96 -26.76 -1.57
N ALA A 200 -6.16 -27.35 -1.65
CA ALA A 200 -6.58 -28.22 -2.74
C ALA A 200 -7.27 -27.49 -3.90
N ASP A 201 -7.78 -26.27 -3.69
CA ASP A 201 -8.53 -25.51 -4.72
C ASP A 201 -7.67 -24.54 -5.56
N LEU A 202 -6.35 -24.47 -5.31
CA LEU A 202 -5.43 -23.52 -5.93
C LEU A 202 -4.93 -23.90 -7.35
N ALA A 203 -5.49 -24.94 -7.97
CA ALA A 203 -5.04 -25.39 -9.30
C ALA A 203 -5.73 -24.67 -10.48
N THR A 204 -6.78 -23.88 -10.26
CA THR A 204 -7.58 -23.30 -11.38
C THR A 204 -8.23 -21.93 -11.13
N ALA A 205 -7.88 -21.19 -10.08
CA ALA A 205 -8.49 -19.88 -9.83
C ALA A 205 -7.72 -18.74 -10.55
N SER A 206 -8.40 -18.00 -11.45
CA SER A 206 -7.88 -16.75 -12.01
C SER A 206 -7.63 -15.75 -10.87
N MET A 207 -6.41 -15.20 -10.79
CA MET A 207 -6.12 -14.13 -9.83
C MET A 207 -6.57 -12.81 -10.45
N ASP A 208 -7.84 -12.46 -10.25
CA ASP A 208 -8.35 -11.13 -10.61
C ASP A 208 -7.82 -10.11 -9.59
N LYS A 209 -6.89 -9.26 -10.00
CA LYS A 209 -6.34 -8.16 -9.18
C LYS A 209 -6.64 -6.85 -9.89
N ALA A 210 -7.10 -5.82 -9.18
CA ALA A 210 -7.17 -4.48 -9.75
C ALA A 210 -5.79 -3.81 -9.65
N ILE A 211 -5.28 -3.23 -10.74
CA ILE A 211 -4.12 -2.34 -10.72
C ILE A 211 -4.66 -0.91 -10.84
N GLY A 212 -4.94 -0.30 -9.68
CA GLY A 212 -5.81 0.87 -9.64
C GLY A 212 -7.19 0.51 -10.18
N ASP A 213 -7.58 1.10 -11.32
CA ASP A 213 -8.86 0.84 -11.99
C ASP A 213 -8.72 0.03 -13.28
N VAL A 214 -7.50 -0.38 -13.64
CA VAL A 214 -7.29 -1.36 -14.70
C VAL A 214 -7.63 -2.73 -14.13
N GLN A 215 -8.59 -3.41 -14.76
CA GLN A 215 -8.96 -4.77 -14.37
C GLN A 215 -7.93 -5.73 -14.97
N LEU A 216 -7.22 -6.45 -14.12
CA LEU A 216 -6.29 -7.48 -14.53
C LEU A 216 -6.86 -8.85 -14.14
N SER A 217 -6.88 -9.75 -15.12
CA SER A 217 -7.12 -11.18 -14.91
C SER A 217 -5.84 -11.93 -15.26
N MET A 218 -5.26 -12.64 -14.29
CA MET A 218 -4.12 -13.52 -14.53
C MET A 218 -4.65 -14.91 -14.91
N ASP A 219 -4.55 -15.25 -16.19
CA ASP A 219 -5.03 -16.52 -16.73
C ASP A 219 -4.12 -17.69 -16.31
N SER A 220 -2.80 -17.45 -16.25
CA SER A 220 -1.80 -18.42 -15.77
C SER A 220 -0.53 -17.71 -15.34
N CYS A 221 0.14 -18.16 -14.29
CA CYS A 221 1.49 -17.70 -13.97
C CYS A 221 2.28 -18.81 -13.30
N ASP A 222 3.42 -19.18 -13.86
CA ASP A 222 4.32 -20.21 -13.34
C ASP A 222 5.78 -19.88 -13.65
N SER A 223 6.69 -20.82 -13.38
CA SER A 223 8.12 -20.65 -13.62
C SER A 223 8.48 -20.45 -15.09
N ASN A 224 7.62 -20.86 -16.03
CA ASN A 224 7.88 -20.78 -17.47
C ASN A 224 7.30 -19.51 -18.09
N GLY A 225 6.32 -18.87 -17.45
CA GLY A 225 5.74 -17.65 -17.98
C GLY A 225 4.48 -17.16 -17.29
N ALA A 226 3.89 -16.11 -17.86
CA ALA A 226 2.63 -15.53 -17.42
C ALA A 226 1.70 -15.28 -18.61
N SER A 227 0.41 -15.50 -18.42
CA SER A 227 -0.64 -15.10 -19.36
C SER A 227 -1.64 -14.24 -18.59
N LEU A 228 -1.93 -13.05 -19.12
CA LEU A 228 -2.82 -12.10 -18.48
C LEU A 228 -3.70 -11.36 -19.50
N THR A 229 -4.87 -10.97 -19.04
CA THR A 229 -5.79 -10.11 -19.78
C THR A 229 -6.04 -8.83 -18.99
N LEU A 230 -5.92 -7.69 -19.66
CA LEU A 230 -6.14 -6.35 -19.10
C LEU A 230 -7.35 -5.71 -19.75
N ARG A 231 -8.21 -5.10 -18.93
CA ARG A 231 -9.32 -4.25 -19.39
C ARG A 231 -9.11 -2.85 -18.84
N PHE A 232 -9.08 -1.88 -19.74
CA PHE A 232 -8.78 -0.51 -19.40
C PHE A 232 -10.06 0.28 -19.11
N PRO A 233 -10.05 1.19 -18.12
CA PRO A 233 -11.17 2.09 -17.90
C PRO A 233 -11.27 3.13 -19.01
N ALA A 234 -12.38 3.87 -19.03
CA ALA A 234 -12.54 4.98 -19.96
C ALA A 234 -11.41 6.02 -19.79
N ILE A 235 -10.98 6.60 -20.90
CA ILE A 235 -10.08 7.75 -20.87
C ILE A 235 -10.82 8.99 -20.36
N THR A 236 -10.08 9.86 -19.68
CA THR A 236 -10.52 11.21 -19.34
C THR A 236 -9.76 12.19 -20.25
N SER A 237 -10.50 13.13 -20.84
CA SER A 237 -9.97 14.18 -21.70
C SER A 237 -10.45 15.52 -21.21
N THR A 238 -9.54 16.39 -20.76
CA THR A 238 -9.87 17.74 -20.30
C THR A 238 -9.18 18.77 -21.18
N ALA A 239 -9.95 19.73 -21.71
CA ALA A 239 -9.41 20.81 -22.53
C ALA A 239 -8.46 21.72 -21.73
N ILE A 240 -7.36 22.14 -22.37
CA ILE A 240 -6.42 23.12 -21.83
C ILE A 240 -5.98 24.06 -22.95
N ASN A 241 -6.10 25.36 -22.71
CA ASN A 241 -5.67 26.38 -23.65
C ASN A 241 -4.24 26.82 -23.34
N GLN A 242 -3.34 26.72 -24.32
CA GLN A 242 -1.96 27.16 -24.20
C GLN A 242 -1.54 27.83 -25.50
N ASP A 243 -1.00 29.05 -25.41
CA ASP A 243 -0.53 29.85 -26.55
C ASP A 243 -1.54 29.96 -27.70
N GLY A 244 -2.83 30.04 -27.37
CA GLY A 244 -3.92 30.17 -28.34
C GLY A 244 -4.35 28.85 -29.02
N LEU A 245 -3.76 27.72 -28.64
CA LEU A 245 -4.16 26.37 -29.06
C LEU A 245 -4.92 25.65 -27.95
N GLU A 246 -6.01 24.99 -28.32
CA GLU A 246 -6.73 24.09 -27.42
C GLU A 246 -6.16 22.67 -27.53
N PHE A 247 -5.50 22.23 -26.46
CA PHE A 247 -5.03 20.86 -26.29
C PHE A 247 -6.00 20.07 -25.41
N GLN A 248 -5.82 18.75 -25.36
CA GLN A 248 -6.49 17.87 -24.40
C GLN A 248 -5.47 17.17 -23.50
N ASN A 249 -5.62 17.31 -22.19
CA ASN A 249 -4.91 16.46 -21.23
C ASN A 249 -5.59 15.09 -21.17
N ILE A 250 -4.86 14.05 -21.57
CA ILE A 250 -5.39 12.70 -21.74
C ILE A 250 -4.87 11.81 -20.62
N THR A 251 -5.78 11.35 -19.77
CA THR A 251 -5.44 10.48 -18.64
C THR A 251 -6.30 9.22 -18.64
N MET A 252 -5.82 8.19 -17.98
CA MET A 252 -6.57 6.95 -17.75
C MET A 252 -6.29 6.50 -16.32
N LYS A 253 -7.36 6.26 -15.56
CA LYS A 253 -7.24 5.90 -14.14
C LYS A 253 -6.49 4.57 -14.01
N GLY A 254 -5.58 4.47 -13.03
CA GLY A 254 -4.67 3.34 -12.87
C GLY A 254 -3.44 3.34 -13.80
N CYS A 255 -3.35 4.26 -14.76
CA CYS A 255 -2.17 4.41 -15.62
C CYS A 255 -1.28 5.58 -15.17
N GLY A 256 0.02 5.42 -15.45
CA GLY A 256 0.98 6.51 -15.54
C GLY A 256 0.87 7.28 -16.85
N LEU A 257 1.90 8.05 -17.15
CA LEU A 257 2.01 8.83 -18.40
C LEU A 257 3.32 8.50 -19.12
N THR A 258 3.34 8.78 -20.42
CA THR A 258 4.59 8.93 -21.19
C THR A 258 5.41 10.09 -20.63
N SER A 259 6.75 10.00 -20.70
CA SER A 259 7.63 10.95 -20.02
C SER A 259 8.55 11.77 -20.94
N THR A 260 8.56 11.52 -22.25
CA THR A 260 9.39 12.27 -23.19
C THR A 260 8.89 13.72 -23.35
N VAL A 261 9.65 14.67 -22.78
CA VAL A 261 9.34 16.11 -22.83
C VAL A 261 9.11 16.58 -24.27
N GLY A 262 8.07 17.39 -24.47
CA GLY A 262 7.66 17.95 -25.77
C GLY A 262 6.81 17.00 -26.62
N TYR A 263 6.80 15.70 -26.35
CA TYR A 263 5.96 14.73 -27.06
C TYR A 263 4.55 14.65 -26.45
N PRO A 264 3.54 14.12 -27.17
CA PRO A 264 2.18 13.94 -26.64
C PRO A 264 2.14 13.23 -25.29
N SER A 265 1.55 13.83 -24.26
CA SER A 265 1.33 13.17 -22.97
C SER A 265 0.17 12.19 -23.05
N LEU A 266 0.49 10.90 -22.96
CA LEU A 266 -0.47 9.80 -23.14
C LEU A 266 -0.40 8.80 -21.98
N PRO A 267 -1.52 8.13 -21.64
CA PRO A 267 -1.51 7.09 -20.63
C PRO A 267 -0.52 5.94 -20.92
N ALA A 268 0.17 5.48 -19.88
CA ALA A 268 1.10 4.35 -19.92
C ALA A 268 0.94 3.47 -18.67
N LEU A 269 0.74 2.16 -18.84
CA LEU A 269 0.70 1.18 -17.77
C LEU A 269 2.02 0.41 -17.72
N ARG A 270 2.64 0.32 -16.55
CA ARG A 270 3.91 -0.40 -16.35
C ARG A 270 3.73 -1.51 -15.34
N LEU A 271 3.97 -2.74 -15.78
CA LEU A 271 3.88 -3.94 -14.98
C LEU A 271 5.27 -4.48 -14.73
N PHE A 272 5.58 -4.79 -13.46
CA PHE A 272 6.84 -5.42 -13.10
C PHE A 272 6.58 -6.91 -12.85
N LEU A 273 7.33 -7.76 -13.54
CA LEU A 273 7.35 -9.19 -13.29
C LEU A 273 8.75 -9.59 -12.84
N ALA A 274 8.80 -10.48 -11.87
CA ALA A 274 10.02 -11.16 -11.50
C ALA A 274 10.39 -12.13 -12.64
N LEU A 275 11.60 -11.98 -13.18
CA LEU A 275 12.15 -12.82 -14.24
C LEU A 275 13.20 -13.77 -13.65
N PRO A 276 13.01 -15.10 -13.77
CA PRO A 276 14.01 -16.05 -13.28
C PRO A 276 15.39 -15.86 -13.94
N SER A 277 16.43 -16.28 -13.23
CA SER A 277 17.81 -16.19 -13.73
C SER A 277 17.96 -16.93 -15.06
N GLY A 278 18.71 -16.35 -16.00
CA GLY A 278 18.88 -16.91 -17.35
C GLY A 278 17.70 -16.69 -18.31
N GLY A 279 16.53 -16.26 -17.83
CA GLY A 279 15.33 -16.07 -18.65
C GLY A 279 15.57 -15.11 -19.82
N LYS A 280 15.04 -15.47 -21.00
CA LYS A 280 15.02 -14.67 -22.23
C LYS A 280 13.58 -14.43 -22.65
N PRO A 281 12.93 -13.41 -22.06
CA PRO A 281 11.48 -13.28 -22.16
C PRO A 281 11.05 -13.01 -23.60
N LYS A 282 10.00 -13.69 -24.04
CA LYS A 282 9.34 -13.52 -25.32
C LYS A 282 7.88 -13.16 -25.08
N LEU A 283 7.49 -11.98 -25.54
CA LEU A 283 6.12 -11.51 -25.48
C LEU A 283 5.36 -11.94 -26.74
N THR A 284 4.14 -12.44 -26.56
CA THR A 284 3.16 -12.68 -27.62
C THR A 284 1.89 -11.91 -27.29
N LEU A 285 1.45 -11.07 -28.22
CA LEU A 285 0.19 -10.35 -28.10
C LEU A 285 -0.96 -11.25 -28.54
N GLY A 286 -2.01 -11.33 -27.72
CA GLY A 286 -3.26 -11.99 -28.04
C GLY A 286 -4.27 -11.01 -28.64
N ASN A 287 -5.53 -11.14 -28.25
CA ASN A 287 -6.59 -10.24 -28.69
C ASN A 287 -6.36 -8.81 -28.20
N ILE A 288 -6.54 -7.82 -29.08
CA ILE A 288 -6.50 -6.39 -28.75
C ILE A 288 -7.80 -5.75 -29.23
N LYS A 289 -8.53 -5.10 -28.33
CA LYS A 289 -9.71 -4.30 -28.68
C LYS A 289 -9.34 -2.84 -28.61
N ASN A 290 -9.40 -2.18 -29.75
CA ASN A 290 -9.12 -0.75 -29.89
C ASN A 290 -10.34 -0.02 -30.46
N ARG A 291 -10.45 1.25 -30.11
CA ARG A 291 -11.35 2.23 -30.73
C ARG A 291 -10.57 3.48 -31.11
N THR A 292 -11.13 4.30 -32.00
CA THR A 292 -10.50 5.55 -32.45
C THR A 292 -11.32 6.74 -32.01
N ILE A 293 -10.63 7.77 -31.51
CA ILE A 293 -11.16 9.09 -31.22
C ILE A 293 -10.48 10.06 -32.16
N THR A 294 -11.26 10.86 -32.88
CA THR A 294 -10.77 11.81 -33.88
C THR A 294 -10.70 13.22 -33.31
N SER A 295 -10.01 14.12 -34.01
CA SER A 295 -9.93 15.55 -33.66
C SER A 295 -9.30 15.83 -32.29
N ILE A 296 -8.35 14.99 -31.89
CA ILE A 296 -7.60 15.14 -30.64
C ILE A 296 -6.23 15.77 -30.92
N LEU A 297 -5.83 16.67 -30.03
CA LEU A 297 -4.50 17.26 -29.94
C LEU A 297 -4.03 17.09 -28.48
N PRO A 298 -3.33 16.00 -28.14
CA PRO A 298 -2.91 15.75 -26.77
C PRO A 298 -1.96 16.84 -26.29
N TYR A 299 -2.07 17.24 -25.03
CA TYR A 299 -1.13 18.18 -24.41
C TYR A 299 0.27 17.57 -24.33
N PRO A 300 1.36 18.31 -24.63
CA PRO A 300 2.70 17.75 -24.60
C PRO A 300 3.17 17.52 -23.15
N VAL A 301 4.02 16.51 -22.95
CA VAL A 301 4.73 16.32 -21.69
C VAL A 301 5.59 17.55 -21.43
N GLN A 302 5.36 18.22 -20.31
CA GLN A 302 6.12 19.42 -19.95
C GLN A 302 7.38 19.07 -19.17
N PRO A 303 8.42 19.92 -19.20
CA PRO A 303 9.54 19.79 -18.29
C PRO A 303 9.05 19.72 -16.84
N PRO A 304 9.64 18.85 -15.99
CA PRO A 304 9.22 18.72 -14.61
C PRO A 304 9.44 20.04 -13.87
N LEU A 305 8.51 20.38 -12.98
CA LEU A 305 8.63 21.57 -12.18
C LEU A 305 9.42 21.27 -10.90
N LEU A 306 10.53 21.98 -10.67
CA LEU A 306 11.28 21.90 -9.40
C LEU A 306 10.44 22.45 -8.25
N ASP A 307 10.45 21.83 -7.09
CA ASP A 307 9.71 22.28 -5.90
C ASP A 307 10.39 23.47 -5.19
N ILE A 308 10.94 24.38 -5.98
CA ILE A 308 11.51 25.65 -5.54
C ILE A 308 10.46 26.74 -5.72
N LYS A 309 10.31 27.58 -4.69
CA LYS A 309 9.37 28.70 -4.72
C LYS A 309 9.70 29.64 -5.89
N GLY A 310 8.68 29.94 -6.69
CA GLY A 310 8.82 30.83 -7.86
C GLY A 310 9.41 30.18 -9.11
N TYR A 311 9.84 28.90 -9.06
CA TYR A 311 10.32 28.21 -10.26
C TYR A 311 9.17 27.89 -11.22
N THR A 312 9.34 28.29 -12.47
CA THR A 312 8.48 27.93 -13.60
C THR A 312 9.32 27.27 -14.69
N ALA A 313 8.69 26.40 -15.48
CA ALA A 313 9.28 25.85 -16.69
C ALA A 313 8.57 26.45 -17.92
N PRO A 314 9.30 26.73 -19.01
CA PRO A 314 8.67 27.18 -20.25
C PRO A 314 7.80 26.07 -20.84
N PHE A 315 6.69 26.46 -21.46
CA PHE A 315 5.91 25.55 -22.27
C PHE A 315 6.81 24.94 -23.36
N THR A 316 6.79 23.62 -23.48
CA THR A 316 7.62 22.87 -24.42
C THR A 316 6.74 21.95 -25.26
N MET A 317 6.89 22.05 -26.58
CA MET A 317 6.25 21.19 -27.57
C MET A 317 7.28 20.86 -28.66
N ASP A 318 7.41 19.59 -29.00
CA ASP A 318 8.29 19.16 -30.09
C ASP A 318 7.52 19.23 -31.41
N ASP A 319 7.84 20.24 -32.23
CA ASP A 319 7.17 20.45 -33.52
C ASP A 319 7.30 19.24 -34.46
N SER A 320 8.39 18.48 -34.37
CA SER A 320 8.59 17.30 -35.21
C SER A 320 7.68 16.14 -34.79
N ALA A 321 7.46 15.96 -33.48
CA ALA A 321 6.51 14.98 -32.95
C ALA A 321 5.07 15.31 -33.36
N TYR A 322 4.70 16.60 -33.32
CA TYR A 322 3.36 17.08 -33.67
C TYR A 322 3.14 17.28 -35.19
N ALA A 323 4.20 17.22 -36.00
CA ALA A 323 4.10 17.16 -37.47
C ALA A 323 4.27 15.74 -38.04
N SER A 324 4.58 14.75 -37.19
CA SER A 324 4.90 13.39 -37.60
C SER A 324 3.72 12.64 -38.21
N SER A 325 3.99 11.85 -39.25
CA SER A 325 3.06 10.85 -39.79
C SER A 325 3.11 9.51 -39.07
N LYS A 326 4.11 9.31 -38.20
CA LYS A 326 4.25 8.10 -37.38
C LYS A 326 3.32 8.17 -36.17
N SER A 327 2.91 7.01 -35.67
CA SER A 327 2.25 6.91 -34.38
C SER A 327 3.22 7.19 -33.23
N TYR A 328 2.71 7.81 -32.18
CA TYR A 328 3.39 7.94 -30.89
C TYR A 328 2.49 7.45 -29.75
N PRO A 329 2.98 6.55 -28.88
CA PRO A 329 4.18 5.75 -29.07
C PRO A 329 4.12 4.90 -30.35
N ASP A 330 5.27 4.43 -30.83
CA ASP A 330 5.36 3.66 -32.08
C ASP A 330 4.83 2.22 -31.93
N ARG A 331 4.75 1.72 -30.68
CA ARG A 331 4.25 0.39 -30.31
C ARG A 331 3.28 0.49 -29.13
N GLN A 332 2.29 -0.41 -29.07
CA GLN A 332 1.35 -0.49 -27.95
C GLN A 332 1.91 -1.22 -26.73
N VAL A 333 2.89 -2.12 -26.94
CA VAL A 333 3.50 -2.88 -25.85
C VAL A 333 5.00 -2.99 -26.08
N VAL A 334 5.77 -2.71 -25.04
CA VAL A 334 7.23 -2.78 -25.01
C VAL A 334 7.65 -3.59 -23.80
N THR A 335 8.60 -4.50 -23.98
CA THR A 335 9.24 -5.22 -22.88
C THR A 335 10.67 -4.77 -22.74
N THR A 336 11.05 -4.41 -21.52
CA THR A 336 12.40 -3.96 -21.20
C THR A 336 12.90 -4.73 -19.99
N ARG A 337 14.12 -5.28 -20.06
CA ARG A 337 14.83 -5.70 -18.84
C ARG A 337 15.23 -4.43 -18.12
N SER A 338 14.63 -4.18 -16.98
CA SER A 338 14.67 -2.88 -16.31
C SER A 338 15.61 -2.82 -15.11
N GLY A 339 16.25 -3.94 -14.76
CA GLY A 339 17.21 -4.02 -13.66
C GLY A 339 17.09 -5.30 -12.84
N LYS A 340 17.55 -5.23 -11.60
CA LYS A 340 17.60 -6.31 -10.63
C LYS A 340 17.37 -5.77 -9.22
N VAL A 341 16.72 -6.57 -8.37
CA VAL A 341 16.71 -6.36 -6.92
C VAL A 341 17.23 -7.63 -6.27
N ARG A 342 18.46 -7.58 -5.79
CA ARG A 342 19.23 -8.71 -5.27
C ARG A 342 19.30 -9.88 -6.24
N ASP A 343 18.55 -10.94 -6.00
CA ASP A 343 18.56 -12.16 -6.82
C ASP A 343 17.50 -12.15 -7.92
N MET A 344 16.59 -11.18 -7.90
CA MET A 344 15.45 -11.12 -8.80
C MET A 344 15.69 -10.13 -9.92
N ASN A 345 15.69 -10.62 -11.16
CA ASN A 345 15.69 -9.73 -12.33
C ASN A 345 14.29 -9.14 -12.51
N ILE A 346 14.23 -7.88 -12.94
CA ILE A 346 12.98 -7.18 -13.20
C ILE A 346 12.72 -7.19 -14.71
N LEU A 347 11.58 -7.74 -15.10
CA LEU A 347 11.00 -7.53 -16.41
C LEU A 347 9.91 -6.46 -16.31
N MET A 348 10.14 -5.30 -16.92
CA MET A 348 9.11 -4.28 -17.08
C MET A 348 8.37 -4.51 -18.40
N VAL A 349 7.05 -4.65 -18.31
CA VAL A 349 6.14 -4.64 -19.46
C VAL A 349 5.41 -3.31 -19.45
N GLU A 350 5.71 -2.49 -20.44
CA GLU A 350 5.10 -1.18 -20.64
C GLU A 350 4.04 -1.27 -21.73
N ILE A 351 2.83 -0.84 -21.40
CA ILE A 351 1.65 -0.92 -22.26
C ILE A 351 1.11 0.49 -22.42
N TYR A 352 0.99 0.94 -23.66
CA TYR A 352 0.43 2.23 -24.03
C TYR A 352 -1.00 2.02 -24.53
N PRO A 353 -2.00 2.17 -23.64
CA PRO A 353 -3.40 2.03 -24.03
C PRO A 353 -3.89 3.20 -24.89
N ALA A 354 -3.05 4.18 -25.19
CA ALA A 354 -3.36 5.24 -26.14
C ALA A 354 -2.19 5.48 -27.09
N ILE A 355 -2.47 5.51 -28.39
CA ILE A 355 -1.51 5.86 -29.45
C ILE A 355 -2.07 7.00 -30.27
N PHE A 356 -1.28 8.05 -30.45
CA PHE A 356 -1.65 9.24 -31.20
C PHE A 356 -0.96 9.28 -32.58
N ARG A 357 -1.69 9.72 -33.60
CA ARG A 357 -1.14 10.02 -34.94
C ARG A 357 -1.39 11.48 -35.30
N ALA A 358 -0.33 12.29 -35.23
CA ALA A 358 -0.43 13.74 -35.35
C ALA A 358 -0.99 14.20 -36.71
N SER A 359 -0.53 13.61 -37.81
CA SER A 359 -0.99 13.94 -39.17
C SER A 359 -2.51 13.79 -39.39
N SER A 360 -3.16 12.92 -38.61
CA SER A 360 -4.60 12.66 -38.70
C SER A 360 -5.41 13.15 -37.50
N ARG A 361 -4.74 13.62 -36.44
CA ARG A 361 -5.34 13.93 -35.13
C ARG A 361 -6.21 12.80 -34.56
N ASN A 362 -5.77 11.56 -34.80
CA ASN A 362 -6.47 10.37 -34.34
C ASN A 362 -5.75 9.77 -33.15
N LEU A 363 -6.52 9.46 -32.10
CA LEU A 363 -6.10 8.73 -30.92
C LEU A 363 -6.71 7.33 -30.96
N GLN A 364 -5.88 6.31 -31.10
CA GLN A 364 -6.29 4.93 -30.91
C GLN A 364 -6.23 4.59 -29.43
N VAL A 365 -7.37 4.20 -28.84
CA VAL A 365 -7.50 3.85 -27.43
C VAL A 365 -7.79 2.36 -27.31
N MET A 366 -7.04 1.69 -26.44
CA MET A 366 -7.16 0.27 -26.13
C MET A 366 -8.14 0.09 -24.97
N ASP A 367 -9.17 -0.73 -25.19
CA ASP A 367 -10.14 -1.10 -24.17
C ASP A 367 -9.77 -2.46 -23.52
N GLU A 368 -9.10 -3.35 -24.25
CA GLU A 368 -8.69 -4.68 -23.79
C GLU A 368 -7.42 -5.18 -24.50
N ILE A 369 -6.56 -5.90 -23.78
CA ILE A 369 -5.45 -6.67 -24.35
C ILE A 369 -5.21 -7.98 -23.60
N SER A 370 -4.96 -9.05 -24.33
CA SER A 370 -4.40 -10.30 -23.79
C SER A 370 -2.92 -10.41 -24.13
N LEU A 371 -2.12 -10.84 -23.16
CA LEU A 371 -0.67 -10.96 -23.27
C LEU A 371 -0.24 -12.34 -22.79
N LYS A 372 0.70 -12.95 -23.51
CA LYS A 372 1.46 -14.11 -23.04
C LYS A 372 2.94 -13.79 -23.01
N ILE A 373 3.56 -13.99 -21.86
CA ILE A 373 4.98 -13.78 -21.61
C ILE A 373 5.58 -15.15 -21.34
N ASP A 374 6.39 -15.65 -22.27
CA ASP A 374 7.24 -16.82 -22.05
C ASP A 374 8.56 -16.34 -21.47
N PHE A 375 9.00 -16.84 -20.32
CA PHE A 375 10.26 -16.44 -19.70
C PHE A 375 11.48 -17.03 -20.41
N GLY A 376 11.30 -18.01 -21.30
CA GLY A 376 12.37 -18.53 -22.17
C GLY A 376 13.51 -19.19 -21.40
N ILE A 377 13.20 -19.89 -20.31
CA ILE A 377 14.16 -20.61 -19.47
C ILE A 377 14.33 -22.02 -20.05
N SER A 378 15.55 -22.50 -20.19
CA SER A 378 15.79 -23.88 -20.63
C SER A 378 15.52 -24.89 -19.50
N ALA A 379 15.12 -26.12 -19.85
CA ALA A 379 14.93 -27.21 -18.89
C ALA A 379 16.21 -27.59 -18.12
N ALA A 380 17.40 -27.20 -18.62
CA ALA A 380 18.68 -27.38 -17.93
C ALA A 380 18.93 -26.30 -16.86
N GLU A 381 18.54 -25.05 -17.12
CA GLU A 381 18.72 -23.92 -16.19
C GLU A 381 17.73 -23.94 -15.01
N THR A 382 16.59 -24.61 -15.16
CA THR A 382 15.63 -24.89 -14.07
C THR A 382 16.19 -25.88 -13.03
N SER A 383 17.23 -26.64 -13.38
CA SER A 383 17.83 -27.67 -12.50
C SER A 383 19.11 -27.25 -11.78
N THR A 384 19.74 -26.13 -12.17
CA THR A 384 21.12 -25.80 -11.74
C THR A 384 21.25 -24.66 -10.75
N LYS A 385 20.16 -24.14 -10.17
CA LYS A 385 20.22 -23.36 -8.92
C LYS A 385 19.02 -23.70 -8.06
N ASN A 386 19.11 -24.82 -7.36
CA ASN A 386 18.35 -25.01 -6.10
C ASN A 386 18.84 -23.93 -5.11
N VAL A 387 18.32 -22.71 -5.24
CA VAL A 387 18.38 -21.71 -4.16
C VAL A 387 17.37 -22.19 -3.12
N GLY A 388 17.81 -23.15 -2.30
CA GLY A 388 16.89 -23.91 -1.45
C GLY A 388 17.54 -24.78 -0.39
N ASP A 389 18.86 -24.96 -0.38
CA ASP A 389 19.50 -25.34 0.87
C ASP A 389 19.54 -24.11 1.77
N ALA A 390 18.96 -24.23 2.96
CA ALA A 390 18.98 -23.19 3.99
C ALA A 390 20.41 -22.79 4.41
N ASP A 391 21.42 -23.51 3.92
CA ASP A 391 22.85 -23.28 4.12
C ASP A 391 23.55 -22.62 2.92
N SER A 392 22.83 -22.32 1.83
CA SER A 392 23.43 -21.66 0.68
C SER A 392 23.78 -20.21 1.04
N PRO A 393 25.00 -19.73 0.73
CA PRO A 393 25.35 -18.30 0.87
C PRO A 393 24.48 -17.37 -0.02
N THR A 394 23.62 -17.93 -0.87
CA THR A 394 22.64 -17.21 -1.69
C THR A 394 21.22 -17.21 -1.11
N ALA A 395 21.01 -17.72 0.11
CA ALA A 395 19.71 -17.69 0.77
C ALA A 395 19.11 -16.27 0.78
N VAL A 396 17.83 -16.20 0.48
CA VAL A 396 17.15 -14.92 0.20
C VAL A 396 16.68 -14.30 1.50
N SER A 397 17.06 -13.04 1.69
CA SER A 397 16.68 -12.28 2.87
C SER A 397 15.17 -12.17 2.96
N GLY A 398 14.58 -12.67 4.07
CA GLY A 398 13.16 -12.49 4.35
C GLY A 398 12.76 -11.03 4.47
N ASN A 399 13.73 -10.14 4.71
CA ASN A 399 13.55 -8.70 4.80
C ASN A 399 13.19 -8.04 3.45
N PHE A 400 13.38 -8.73 2.31
CA PHE A 400 12.99 -8.24 0.98
C PHE A 400 11.64 -8.83 0.52
N ASN A 401 11.04 -9.74 1.28
CA ASN A 401 9.80 -10.40 0.88
C ASN A 401 8.64 -9.41 0.72
N GLY A 402 8.55 -8.40 1.59
CA GLY A 402 7.56 -7.32 1.46
C GLY A 402 7.72 -6.62 0.12
N LEU A 403 8.94 -6.11 -0.15
CA LEU A 403 9.27 -5.46 -1.41
C LEU A 403 8.98 -6.34 -2.63
N TYR A 404 9.39 -7.62 -2.65
CA TYR A 404 9.11 -8.51 -3.77
C TYR A 404 7.61 -8.72 -4.02
N LYS A 405 6.82 -8.95 -2.96
CA LYS A 405 5.36 -9.12 -3.06
C LYS A 405 4.66 -7.84 -3.56
N GLY A 406 5.12 -6.66 -3.13
CA GLY A 406 4.57 -5.37 -3.56
C GLY A 406 5.03 -4.93 -4.95
N MET A 407 6.26 -5.27 -5.33
CA MET A 407 6.87 -4.88 -6.60
C MET A 407 6.32 -5.71 -7.76
N PHE A 408 6.35 -7.05 -7.63
CA PHE A 408 6.12 -7.99 -8.71
C PHE A 408 4.69 -8.49 -8.80
N LEU A 409 4.09 -8.37 -9.97
CA LEU A 409 2.72 -8.80 -10.24
C LEU A 409 2.54 -10.32 -10.09
N ASN A 410 3.53 -11.11 -10.50
CA ASN A 410 3.52 -12.56 -10.41
C ASN A 410 3.80 -13.10 -9.00
N GLY A 411 4.01 -12.23 -8.00
CA GLY A 411 4.20 -12.62 -6.61
C GLY A 411 5.39 -13.56 -6.35
N MET A 412 6.28 -13.73 -7.34
CA MET A 412 7.43 -14.62 -7.22
C MET A 412 8.40 -14.05 -6.19
N THR A 413 8.70 -14.86 -5.19
CA THR A 413 9.88 -14.69 -4.33
C THR A 413 10.98 -15.63 -4.81
N PRO A 414 12.25 -15.33 -4.51
CA PRO A 414 13.35 -16.26 -4.78
C PRO A 414 13.21 -17.68 -4.19
N SER A 415 12.40 -17.86 -3.15
CA SER A 415 12.03 -19.18 -2.58
C SER A 415 10.96 -19.92 -3.38
N THR A 416 10.48 -19.33 -4.48
CA THR A 416 9.44 -19.90 -5.35
C THR A 416 9.85 -20.00 -6.84
N PRO A 417 10.89 -20.76 -7.21
CA PRO A 417 10.99 -21.32 -8.56
C PRO A 417 10.50 -22.78 -8.51
N GLY A 418 9.20 -23.01 -8.73
CA GLY A 418 8.66 -24.35 -9.01
C GLY A 418 7.75 -25.01 -7.96
N SER A 419 7.54 -24.41 -6.79
CA SER A 419 6.65 -24.98 -5.75
C SER A 419 5.26 -24.35 -5.81
N ARG A 420 4.26 -25.16 -6.18
CA ARG A 420 2.84 -24.85 -6.00
C ARG A 420 2.57 -24.44 -4.55
N GLY A 421 1.80 -23.36 -4.37
CA GLY A 421 0.94 -23.10 -3.21
C GLY A 421 1.50 -23.36 -1.80
N ALA A 422 1.65 -22.28 -1.04
CA ALA A 422 1.74 -22.26 0.41
C ALA A 422 2.99 -22.92 1.06
N GLY A 423 3.67 -22.14 1.90
CA GLY A 423 4.17 -22.71 3.16
C GLY A 423 5.67 -22.96 3.32
N ILE A 424 6.56 -22.19 2.69
CA ILE A 424 7.93 -22.06 3.22
C ILE A 424 8.22 -20.58 3.44
N LEU A 425 7.71 -20.06 4.56
CA LEU A 425 8.23 -18.84 5.14
C LEU A 425 9.70 -19.11 5.52
N ASN A 426 10.60 -18.44 4.80
CA ASN A 426 12.06 -18.54 4.84
C ASN A 426 12.60 -18.98 6.22
N ASP A 427 13.24 -20.15 6.26
CA ASP A 427 14.05 -20.60 7.39
C ASP A 427 15.39 -19.87 7.31
N HIS A 428 15.62 -18.91 8.21
CA HIS A 428 16.94 -18.32 8.36
C HIS A 428 17.76 -19.25 9.26
N VAL A 429 18.46 -20.21 8.65
CA VAL A 429 19.38 -21.10 9.36
C VAL A 429 20.78 -20.51 9.27
N TYR A 430 21.23 -19.86 10.33
CA TYR A 430 22.65 -19.56 10.50
C TYR A 430 23.21 -20.59 11.47
N ARG A 431 24.02 -21.50 10.93
CA ARG A 431 24.53 -22.65 11.70
C ARG A 431 25.53 -22.24 12.77
N GLU A 432 26.20 -21.11 12.61
CA GLU A 432 27.16 -20.48 13.51
C GLU A 432 27.09 -18.97 13.23
N THR A 433 27.45 -18.07 14.15
CA THR A 433 27.79 -16.69 13.75
C THR A 433 28.93 -16.81 12.74
N PRO A 434 28.68 -16.54 11.46
CA PRO A 434 29.72 -16.68 10.46
C PRO A 434 30.78 -15.65 10.81
N GLU A 435 32.03 -16.08 11.03
CA GLU A 435 33.16 -15.17 11.25
C GLU A 435 33.17 -14.04 10.19
N ASN A 436 32.64 -14.34 9.00
CA ASN A 436 32.47 -13.44 7.86
C ASN A 436 30.99 -13.26 7.40
N GLY A 437 30.10 -12.79 8.27
CA GLY A 437 28.70 -12.46 7.90
C GLY A 437 28.20 -11.13 8.49
N ALA A 438 27.17 -10.53 7.88
CA ALA A 438 26.39 -9.43 8.45
C ALA A 438 25.06 -9.28 7.69
N GLU A 439 23.90 -9.50 8.34
CA GLU A 439 22.60 -9.13 7.74
C GLU A 439 22.32 -7.63 7.93
N TYR A 440 22.88 -7.04 8.99
CA TYR A 440 22.80 -5.63 9.34
C TYR A 440 24.21 -5.05 9.47
N LEU A 441 24.74 -4.50 8.38
CA LEU A 441 26.09 -3.92 8.35
C LEU A 441 26.03 -2.49 8.90
N ILE A 442 26.88 -2.17 9.86
CA ILE A 442 27.02 -0.83 10.43
C ILE A 442 28.43 -0.34 10.10
N ILE A 443 28.54 0.75 9.34
CA ILE A 443 29.81 1.45 9.11
C ILE A 443 29.79 2.70 9.96
N ALA A 444 30.69 2.78 10.94
CA ALA A 444 30.74 3.86 11.91
C ALA A 444 32.08 4.59 11.88
N ALA A 445 32.05 5.91 12.04
CA ALA A 445 33.25 6.64 12.43
C ALA A 445 33.81 6.02 13.73
N ASP A 446 35.13 5.93 13.80
CA ASP A 446 35.84 5.18 14.84
C ASP A 446 35.42 5.57 16.26
N GLU A 447 35.30 6.88 16.50
CA GLU A 447 34.90 7.47 17.78
C GLU A 447 33.40 7.31 18.11
N LEU A 448 32.58 6.92 17.13
CA LEU A 448 31.13 6.75 17.28
C LEU A 448 30.71 5.28 17.40
N ALA A 449 31.62 4.33 17.16
CA ALA A 449 31.34 2.91 17.17
C ALA A 449 30.74 2.41 18.51
N ASP A 450 31.25 2.90 19.64
CA ASP A 450 30.74 2.52 20.96
C ASP A 450 29.34 3.10 21.23
N ALA A 451 29.04 4.29 20.68
CA ALA A 451 27.74 4.94 20.86
C ALA A 451 26.61 4.21 20.12
N VAL A 452 26.91 3.51 19.01
CA VAL A 452 25.92 2.73 18.26
C VAL A 452 25.83 1.26 18.71
N ALA A 453 26.80 0.75 19.48
CA ALA A 453 26.79 -0.63 19.96
C ALA A 453 25.47 -1.07 20.65
N PRO A 454 24.79 -0.24 21.48
CA PRO A 454 23.50 -0.62 22.05
C PRO A 454 22.41 -0.89 21.00
N LEU A 455 22.42 -0.17 19.87
CA LEU A 455 21.50 -0.41 18.76
C LEU A 455 21.82 -1.74 18.08
N ALA A 456 23.10 -2.05 17.84
CA ALA A 456 23.51 -3.33 17.30
C ALA A 456 22.99 -4.49 18.17
N GLU A 457 23.21 -4.45 19.48
CA GLU A 457 22.71 -5.47 20.41
C GLU A 457 21.18 -5.59 20.38
N TRP A 458 20.47 -4.47 20.32
CA TRP A 458 19.03 -4.49 20.15
C TRP A 458 18.60 -5.16 18.83
N LYS A 459 19.29 -4.88 17.72
CA LYS A 459 18.99 -5.49 16.42
C LYS A 459 19.32 -6.97 16.38
N LYS A 460 20.36 -7.40 17.09
CA LYS A 460 20.65 -8.82 17.37
C LYS A 460 19.46 -9.49 18.05
N MET A 461 18.92 -8.85 19.09
CA MET A 461 17.73 -9.34 19.78
C MET A 461 16.50 -9.36 18.86
N ARG A 462 16.37 -8.43 17.91
CA ARG A 462 15.22 -8.34 17.00
C ARG A 462 15.14 -9.40 15.90
N GLY A 463 16.17 -10.21 15.69
CA GLY A 463 16.19 -11.15 14.56
C GLY A 463 17.23 -10.84 13.48
N LEU A 464 18.09 -9.83 13.64
CA LEU A 464 19.13 -9.47 12.67
C LEU A 464 20.52 -9.91 13.13
N PHE A 465 21.45 -10.05 12.18
CA PHE A 465 22.87 -10.31 12.47
C PHE A 465 23.71 -9.04 12.25
N PRO A 466 23.95 -8.23 13.29
CA PRO A 466 24.68 -6.97 13.15
C PRO A 466 26.19 -7.17 13.12
N LYS A 467 26.89 -6.33 12.35
CA LYS A 467 28.36 -6.21 12.40
C LYS A 467 28.74 -4.74 12.32
N ILE A 468 29.47 -4.26 13.32
CA ILE A 468 30.04 -2.91 13.34
C ILE A 468 31.42 -2.98 12.69
N VAL A 469 31.66 -2.11 11.72
CA VAL A 469 32.94 -1.89 11.06
C VAL A 469 33.30 -0.42 11.22
N LYS A 470 34.49 -0.15 11.74
CA LYS A 470 35.00 1.22 11.86
C LYS A 470 35.51 1.69 10.51
N VAL A 471 35.42 2.99 10.24
CA VAL A 471 35.93 3.57 8.99
C VAL A 471 37.43 3.26 8.81
N SER A 472 38.23 3.26 9.88
CA SER A 472 39.66 2.89 9.80
C SER A 472 39.95 1.44 9.44
N GLU A 473 38.96 0.54 9.55
CA GLU A 473 39.08 -0.88 9.18
C GLU A 473 38.80 -1.11 7.69
N ILE A 474 38.24 -0.12 6.98
CA ILE A 474 37.94 -0.21 5.57
C ILE A 474 39.23 -0.02 4.75
N PRO A 475 39.54 -0.93 3.81
CA PRO A 475 40.71 -0.78 2.95
C PRO A 475 40.66 0.46 2.04
N GLY A 476 41.78 1.17 1.94
CA GLY A 476 41.93 2.36 1.09
C GLY A 476 41.72 3.67 1.83
N ASP A 477 41.75 4.79 1.09
CA ASP A 477 41.47 6.13 1.65
C ASP A 477 39.96 6.37 1.63
N THR A 478 39.31 6.25 2.78
CA THR A 478 37.85 6.37 2.89
C THR A 478 37.32 7.80 2.68
N SER A 479 38.18 8.81 2.53
CA SER A 479 37.76 10.13 2.04
C SER A 479 37.24 10.06 0.60
N ASP A 480 37.65 9.05 -0.16
CA ASP A 480 36.99 8.64 -1.41
C ASP A 480 35.81 7.69 -1.09
N PRO A 481 34.55 8.13 -1.27
CA PRO A 481 33.37 7.31 -0.99
C PRO A 481 33.34 6.02 -1.82
N GLU A 482 34.07 5.94 -2.94
CA GLU A 482 34.16 4.71 -3.71
C GLU A 482 34.86 3.57 -2.93
N ASN A 483 35.78 3.87 -1.99
CA ASN A 483 36.37 2.84 -1.13
C ASN A 483 35.35 2.24 -0.16
N ILE A 484 34.45 3.06 0.41
CA ILE A 484 33.33 2.58 1.22
C ILE A 484 32.39 1.71 0.38
N ARG A 485 32.06 2.16 -0.83
CA ARG A 485 31.20 1.40 -1.74
C ARG A 485 31.80 0.05 -2.12
N ARG A 486 33.09 -0.01 -2.47
CA ARG A 486 33.78 -1.27 -2.79
C ARG A 486 33.74 -2.22 -1.60
N PHE A 487 33.96 -1.71 -0.39
CA PHE A 487 33.83 -2.52 0.82
C PHE A 487 32.42 -3.06 1.01
N VAL A 488 31.37 -2.25 0.81
CA VAL A 488 29.97 -2.70 0.88
C VAL A 488 29.68 -3.77 -0.18
N LEU A 489 30.19 -3.60 -1.41
CA LEU A 489 30.08 -4.59 -2.49
C LEU A 489 30.79 -5.92 -2.12
N ASP A 490 31.98 -5.83 -1.51
CA ASP A 490 32.73 -7.00 -1.05
C ASP A 490 31.96 -7.74 0.05
N CYS A 491 31.43 -7.03 1.05
CA CYS A 491 30.54 -7.59 2.05
C CYS A 491 29.31 -8.24 1.41
N TYR A 492 28.64 -7.55 0.48
CA TYR A 492 27.47 -8.08 -0.22
C TYR A 492 27.77 -9.36 -1.01
N SER A 493 28.97 -9.46 -1.59
CA SER A 493 29.37 -10.58 -2.44
C SER A 493 29.96 -11.77 -1.66
N THR A 494 30.55 -11.53 -0.49
CA THR A 494 31.33 -12.54 0.24
C THR A 494 30.74 -12.93 1.59
N PHE A 495 29.95 -12.06 2.22
CA PHE A 495 29.37 -12.36 3.52
C PHE A 495 28.22 -13.35 3.40
N ASN A 496 28.08 -14.21 4.40
CA ASN A 496 26.95 -15.10 4.55
C ASN A 496 26.48 -15.08 6.01
N PRO A 497 25.36 -14.44 6.39
CA PRO A 497 24.47 -13.73 5.47
C PRO A 497 25.13 -12.49 4.90
N ARG A 498 24.81 -12.20 3.64
CA ARG A 498 25.09 -10.90 3.02
C ARG A 498 24.18 -9.81 3.59
N PRO A 499 24.61 -8.54 3.61
CA PRO A 499 23.82 -7.43 4.12
C PRO A 499 22.45 -7.30 3.45
N SER A 500 21.43 -7.06 4.27
CA SER A 500 20.10 -6.57 3.87
C SER A 500 19.92 -5.10 4.20
N TYR A 501 20.67 -4.62 5.19
CA TYR A 501 20.66 -3.26 5.66
C TYR A 501 22.10 -2.76 5.80
N LEU A 502 22.29 -1.47 5.51
CA LEU A 502 23.49 -0.70 5.79
C LEU A 502 23.12 0.51 6.63
N LEU A 503 23.68 0.63 7.82
CA LEU A 503 23.60 1.83 8.65
C LEU A 503 24.94 2.56 8.61
N LEU A 504 24.92 3.82 8.17
CA LEU A 504 26.04 4.73 8.26
C LEU A 504 25.95 5.53 9.57
N VAL A 505 27.04 5.62 10.34
CA VAL A 505 27.05 6.27 11.66
C VAL A 505 28.15 7.32 11.70
N GLY A 506 27.73 8.57 11.58
CA GLY A 506 28.61 9.72 11.43
C GLY A 506 28.04 10.70 10.41
N ASP A 507 28.45 11.96 10.54
CA ASP A 507 28.20 12.98 9.54
C ASP A 507 29.13 12.80 8.31
N ILE A 508 28.94 13.59 7.25
CA ILE A 508 29.67 13.43 5.99
C ILE A 508 31.18 13.68 6.10
N GLU A 509 31.64 14.41 7.12
CA GLU A 509 33.05 14.65 7.36
C GLU A 509 33.79 13.41 7.89
N THR A 510 33.09 12.47 8.54
CA THR A 510 33.69 11.26 9.12
C THR A 510 33.24 9.97 8.42
N VAL A 511 32.03 9.94 7.87
CA VAL A 511 31.52 8.87 6.99
C VAL A 511 31.01 9.49 5.69
N PRO A 512 31.89 9.68 4.68
CA PRO A 512 31.57 10.37 3.44
C PRO A 512 30.36 9.81 2.70
N THR A 513 29.64 10.69 2.01
CA THR A 513 28.58 10.33 1.06
C THR A 513 29.06 10.49 -0.38
N PHE A 514 28.39 9.81 -1.31
CA PHE A 514 28.68 9.98 -2.73
C PHE A 514 28.13 11.30 -3.24
N HIS A 515 28.90 11.98 -4.10
CA HIS A 515 28.54 13.28 -4.65
C HIS A 515 28.42 13.20 -6.17
N ARG A 516 27.18 13.16 -6.70
CA ARG A 516 26.94 13.19 -8.15
C ARG A 516 26.76 14.61 -8.66
N VAL A 517 27.52 15.01 -9.68
CA VAL A 517 27.24 16.25 -10.41
C VAL A 517 26.07 16.02 -11.37
N ILE A 518 24.98 16.78 -11.19
CA ILE A 518 23.84 16.74 -12.09
C ILE A 518 23.86 17.99 -12.98
N PRO A 519 24.00 17.84 -14.31
CA PRO A 519 24.18 18.98 -15.23
C PRO A 519 23.13 20.08 -15.10
N THR A 520 21.89 19.72 -14.75
CA THR A 520 20.78 20.67 -14.59
C THR A 520 20.96 21.63 -13.40
N TYR A 521 21.73 21.25 -12.38
CA TYR A 521 21.86 22.01 -11.13
C TYR A 521 23.19 22.78 -11.01
N GLY A 522 24.18 22.45 -11.85
CA GLY A 522 25.56 22.94 -11.77
C GLY A 522 25.78 24.45 -11.85
N THR A 523 24.77 25.24 -12.24
CA THR A 523 24.88 26.71 -12.29
C THR A 523 23.77 27.44 -11.54
N VAL A 524 22.67 26.78 -11.16
CA VAL A 524 21.47 27.46 -10.66
C VAL A 524 21.20 27.18 -9.18
N PHE A 525 21.56 26.00 -8.64
CA PHE A 525 21.11 25.58 -7.29
C PHE A 525 22.13 24.78 -6.46
N GLY A 526 23.43 24.93 -6.74
CA GLY A 526 24.50 24.60 -5.79
C GLY A 526 24.96 23.14 -5.78
N GLY A 527 26.19 22.92 -6.28
CA GLY A 527 27.02 21.78 -5.93
C GLY A 527 26.56 20.39 -6.42
N PRO A 528 27.39 19.37 -6.19
CA PRO A 528 27.02 17.98 -6.41
C PRO A 528 25.98 17.50 -5.39
N VAL A 529 25.35 16.36 -5.69
CA VAL A 529 24.28 15.74 -4.91
C VAL A 529 24.85 14.69 -3.97
N GLY A 530 24.82 14.95 -2.66
CA GLY A 530 25.02 13.93 -1.64
C GLY A 530 23.94 12.85 -1.71
N SER A 531 24.36 11.59 -1.83
CA SER A 531 23.47 10.44 -1.95
C SER A 531 24.05 9.17 -1.34
N ASP A 532 23.44 8.73 -0.22
CA ASP A 532 23.75 7.41 0.36
C ASP A 532 23.08 6.27 -0.41
N HIS A 533 22.07 6.56 -1.25
CA HIS A 533 21.45 5.56 -2.15
C HIS A 533 22.49 4.91 -3.06
N TYR A 534 23.55 5.64 -3.42
CA TYR A 534 24.65 5.13 -4.20
C TYR A 534 25.32 3.91 -3.56
N TYR A 535 25.35 3.78 -2.23
CA TYR A 535 25.86 2.58 -1.56
C TYR A 535 24.95 1.36 -1.66
N SER A 536 23.69 1.53 -2.10
CA SER A 536 22.71 0.46 -2.24
C SER A 536 22.65 -0.19 -3.63
N MET A 537 23.14 0.50 -4.67
CA MET A 537 23.06 0.06 -6.07
C MET A 537 24.21 -0.89 -6.38
N ILE A 538 24.13 -2.16 -6.01
CA ILE A 538 25.30 -3.06 -5.98
C ILE A 538 25.35 -3.97 -7.23
N ASP A 539 24.23 -4.58 -7.56
CA ASP A 539 24.07 -5.52 -8.67
C ASP A 539 23.20 -4.89 -9.79
N GLY A 540 23.16 -5.51 -10.98
CA GLY A 540 22.26 -5.11 -12.06
C GLY A 540 22.64 -3.84 -12.86
N LYS A 541 23.51 -2.97 -12.33
CA LYS A 541 23.84 -1.65 -12.91
C LYS A 541 22.58 -0.82 -13.20
N ASP A 542 21.67 -0.81 -12.23
CA ASP A 542 20.41 -0.08 -12.30
C ASP A 542 20.19 0.78 -11.04
N LEU A 543 19.00 1.35 -10.92
CA LEU A 543 18.63 2.32 -9.89
C LEU A 543 18.01 1.69 -8.63
N PHE A 544 17.68 0.39 -8.65
CA PHE A 544 17.01 -0.26 -7.54
C PHE A 544 18.00 -0.69 -6.46
N SER A 545 17.59 -0.55 -5.19
CA SER A 545 18.44 -0.92 -4.05
C SER A 545 18.53 -2.43 -3.86
N ASP A 546 19.75 -2.95 -3.70
CA ASP A 546 20.01 -4.33 -3.29
C ASP A 546 20.06 -4.51 -1.76
N LEU A 547 20.19 -3.42 -1.02
CA LEU A 547 20.15 -3.36 0.44
C LEU A 547 19.55 -2.01 0.85
N PHE A 548 18.92 -1.94 2.02
CA PHE A 548 18.33 -0.69 2.49
C PHE A 548 19.37 0.14 3.26
N VAL A 549 19.55 1.40 2.90
CA VAL A 549 20.55 2.30 3.50
C VAL A 549 19.86 3.35 4.37
N GLY A 550 20.42 3.61 5.56
CA GLY A 550 20.07 4.75 6.38
C GLY A 550 21.29 5.31 7.12
N ARG A 551 21.15 6.51 7.68
CA ARG A 551 22.22 7.23 8.37
C ARG A 551 21.78 7.72 9.75
N LEU A 552 22.61 7.51 10.76
CA LEU A 552 22.61 8.28 12.00
C LEU A 552 23.66 9.39 11.85
N SER A 553 23.23 10.59 11.47
CA SER A 553 24.15 11.73 11.30
C SER A 553 24.46 12.33 12.66
N GLY A 554 25.75 12.52 12.95
CA GLY A 554 26.21 13.09 14.21
C GLY A 554 27.72 13.26 14.26
N LYS A 555 28.17 14.27 14.98
CA LYS A 555 29.59 14.67 15.07
C LYS A 555 30.28 14.17 16.34
N ASN A 556 29.52 13.60 17.27
CA ASN A 556 30.02 13.13 18.56
C ASN A 556 29.14 12.00 19.13
N PRO A 557 29.64 11.26 20.14
CA PRO A 557 28.90 10.16 20.76
C PRO A 557 27.53 10.52 21.37
N GLU A 558 27.36 11.76 21.86
CA GLU A 558 26.12 12.20 22.48
C GLU A 558 24.99 12.30 21.45
N GLU A 559 25.26 12.91 20.29
CA GLU A 559 24.30 13.02 19.19
C GLU A 559 23.86 11.66 18.64
N ILE A 560 24.78 10.70 18.56
CA ILE A 560 24.47 9.32 18.17
C ILE A 560 23.65 8.62 19.25
N SER A 561 24.02 8.79 20.51
CA SER A 561 23.31 8.17 21.65
C SER A 561 21.86 8.65 21.74
N ILE A 562 21.58 9.94 21.45
CA ILE A 562 20.21 10.47 21.40
C ILE A 562 19.37 9.68 20.37
N GLN A 563 19.88 9.53 19.14
CA GLN A 563 19.17 8.83 18.07
C GLN A 563 18.99 7.34 18.37
N VAL A 564 20.05 6.68 18.85
CA VAL A 564 20.03 5.27 19.28
C VAL A 564 18.96 5.04 20.35
N ASN A 565 18.91 5.89 21.37
CA ASN A 565 17.94 5.78 22.45
C ASN A 565 16.50 5.98 21.96
N LYS A 566 16.26 6.92 21.04
CA LYS A 566 14.94 7.10 20.40
C LYS A 566 14.50 5.84 19.68
N ILE A 567 15.37 5.25 18.85
CA ILE A 567 15.08 4.04 18.07
C ILE A 567 14.78 2.86 19.00
N ILE A 568 15.64 2.59 19.97
CA ILE A 568 15.46 1.48 20.92
C ILE A 568 14.17 1.67 21.72
N ASN A 569 13.90 2.87 22.24
CA ASN A 569 12.68 3.11 23.02
C ASN A 569 11.42 2.97 22.17
N TYR A 570 11.40 3.52 20.95
CA TYR A 570 10.26 3.40 20.03
C TYR A 570 9.95 1.93 19.68
N GLU A 571 10.97 1.11 19.44
CA GLU A 571 10.75 -0.29 19.06
C GLU A 571 10.52 -1.23 20.25
N LYS A 572 11.16 -0.98 21.39
CA LYS A 572 11.16 -1.88 22.56
C LYS A 572 10.11 -1.50 23.60
N ASN A 573 9.99 -0.20 23.88
CA ASN A 573 9.18 0.33 24.98
C ASN A 573 8.28 1.48 24.48
N PRO A 574 7.44 1.27 23.46
CA PRO A 574 6.61 2.35 22.93
C PRO A 574 5.62 2.85 24.01
N ASN A 575 5.29 4.15 24.01
CA ASN A 575 4.35 4.71 24.99
C ASN A 575 2.96 4.10 24.79
N MET A 576 2.51 3.31 25.78
CA MET A 576 1.20 2.65 25.79
C MET A 576 0.19 3.31 26.73
N GLU A 577 0.54 4.41 27.39
CA GLU A 577 -0.39 5.13 28.30
C GLU A 577 -1.50 5.83 27.52
N ASP A 578 -1.13 6.46 26.38
CA ASP A 578 -2.08 7.07 25.44
C ASP A 578 -1.96 6.41 24.06
N THR A 579 -2.60 5.26 23.84
CA THR A 579 -2.51 4.53 22.57
C THR A 579 -3.09 5.27 21.36
N SER A 580 -3.75 6.41 21.54
CA SER A 580 -4.33 7.15 20.43
C SER A 580 -3.28 7.82 19.53
N TRP A 581 -2.05 8.06 20.02
CA TRP A 581 -0.98 8.66 19.20
C TRP A 581 -0.58 7.76 18.02
N PHE A 582 -0.64 6.44 18.16
CA PHE A 582 -0.41 5.48 17.05
C PHE A 582 -1.42 5.65 15.91
N ARG A 583 -2.61 6.21 16.20
CA ARG A 583 -3.70 6.42 15.27
C ARG A 583 -3.89 7.91 14.90
N ARG A 584 -2.93 8.77 15.20
CA ARG A 584 -2.92 10.17 14.74
C ARG A 584 -1.85 10.43 13.69
N VAL A 585 -2.16 11.27 12.70
CA VAL A 585 -1.25 11.69 11.64
C VAL A 585 -1.34 13.20 11.45
N ILE A 586 -0.20 13.86 11.22
CA ILE A 586 -0.19 15.22 10.69
C ILE A 586 -0.20 15.15 9.17
N SER A 587 -1.15 15.84 8.55
CA SER A 587 -1.14 16.13 7.11
C SER A 587 -1.02 17.63 6.93
N ALA A 588 0.15 18.06 6.48
CA ALA A 588 0.50 19.46 6.25
C ALA A 588 0.66 19.74 4.75
N GLY A 589 0.20 20.91 4.30
CA GLY A 589 0.21 21.21 2.87
C GLY A 589 0.16 22.68 2.53
N PHE A 590 0.71 23.00 1.35
CA PHE A 590 0.60 24.30 0.68
C PHE A 590 -0.29 24.21 -0.56
N LYS A 591 -1.05 25.27 -0.87
CA LYS A 591 -1.81 25.39 -2.12
C LYS A 591 -1.13 26.41 -3.03
N GLN A 592 -0.69 25.95 -4.19
CA GLN A 592 -0.10 26.79 -5.23
C GLN A 592 -0.63 26.37 -6.60
N GLU A 593 -0.95 27.36 -7.44
CA GLU A 593 -1.31 27.11 -8.84
C GLU A 593 -0.17 26.41 -9.61
N GLY A 594 -0.54 25.50 -10.53
CA GLY A 594 0.41 24.71 -11.32
C GLY A 594 1.10 23.58 -10.56
N ARG A 595 0.80 23.40 -9.25
CA ARG A 595 1.36 22.36 -8.39
C ARG A 595 0.26 21.53 -7.78
N ILE A 596 0.57 20.28 -7.46
CA ILE A 596 -0.39 19.36 -6.84
C ILE A 596 -0.16 19.09 -5.34
N PHE A 597 0.52 20.02 -4.66
CA PHE A 597 0.85 19.88 -3.24
C PHE A 597 -0.40 19.67 -2.38
N HIS A 598 -1.43 20.48 -2.62
CA HIS A 598 -2.66 20.44 -1.85
C HIS A 598 -3.48 19.17 -2.12
N GLU A 599 -3.53 18.66 -3.34
CA GLU A 599 -4.20 17.40 -3.67
C GLU A 599 -3.49 16.23 -3.01
N THR A 600 -2.16 16.24 -2.96
CA THR A 600 -1.39 15.19 -2.29
C THR A 600 -1.60 15.23 -0.76
N ALA A 601 -1.59 16.40 -0.15
CA ALA A 601 -1.92 16.55 1.27
C ALA A 601 -3.37 16.09 1.57
N MET A 602 -4.33 16.46 0.72
CA MET A 602 -5.71 16.00 0.82
C MET A 602 -5.87 14.49 0.59
N PHE A 603 -5.05 13.90 -0.28
CA PHE A 603 -4.97 12.46 -0.45
C PHE A 603 -4.53 11.80 0.85
N VAL A 604 -3.43 12.27 1.47
CA VAL A 604 -2.94 11.73 2.74
C VAL A 604 -4.03 11.81 3.81
N LYS A 605 -4.67 12.98 3.97
CA LYS A 605 -5.79 13.13 4.90
C LYS A 605 -6.88 12.09 4.64
N SER A 606 -7.40 12.04 3.40
CA SER A 606 -8.55 11.19 3.07
C SER A 606 -8.22 9.71 3.19
N TYR A 607 -7.02 9.32 2.76
CA TYR A 607 -6.54 7.94 2.83
C TYR A 607 -6.37 7.49 4.28
N MET A 608 -5.78 8.32 5.13
CA MET A 608 -5.59 7.99 6.55
C MET A 608 -6.92 7.92 7.31
N GLU A 609 -7.85 8.86 7.07
CA GLU A 609 -9.20 8.80 7.65
C GLU A 609 -9.96 7.54 7.22
N GLN A 610 -9.87 7.14 5.95
CA GLN A 610 -10.47 5.89 5.45
C GLN A 610 -9.87 4.64 6.10
N ASN A 611 -8.62 4.72 6.57
CA ASN A 611 -7.95 3.65 7.31
C ASN A 611 -8.10 3.79 8.85
N GLY A 612 -9.03 4.64 9.31
CA GLY A 612 -9.40 4.78 10.71
C GLY A 612 -8.47 5.66 11.55
N PHE A 613 -7.63 6.48 10.92
CA PHE A 613 -6.75 7.42 11.62
C PHE A 613 -7.42 8.78 11.82
N GLN A 614 -7.05 9.43 12.92
CA GLN A 614 -7.34 10.84 13.16
C GLN A 614 -6.28 11.70 12.46
N VAL A 615 -6.71 12.65 11.63
CA VAL A 615 -5.78 13.53 10.92
C VAL A 615 -5.80 14.93 11.54
N ARG A 616 -4.65 15.36 12.03
CA ARG A 616 -4.37 16.76 12.39
C ARG A 616 -3.95 17.49 11.11
N LYS A 617 -4.78 18.42 10.67
CA LYS A 617 -4.49 19.22 9.47
C LYS A 617 -3.56 20.36 9.84
N ALA A 618 -2.63 20.66 8.93
CA ALA A 618 -1.86 21.89 8.92
C ALA A 618 -1.83 22.43 7.48
N PHE A 619 -2.99 22.87 7.01
CA PHE A 619 -3.20 23.36 5.66
C PHE A 619 -3.10 24.87 5.62
N SER A 620 -2.08 25.39 4.95
CA SER A 620 -1.87 26.84 4.90
C SER A 620 -3.04 27.59 4.26
N TRP A 621 -3.79 26.93 3.37
CA TRP A 621 -4.96 27.51 2.72
C TRP A 621 -6.21 27.55 3.61
N GLU A 622 -6.16 26.93 4.79
CA GLU A 622 -7.17 27.03 5.84
C GLU A 622 -6.75 27.99 6.97
N GLY A 623 -5.57 28.61 6.84
CA GLY A 623 -5.02 29.54 7.83
C GLY A 623 -4.20 28.87 8.94
N ASP A 624 -3.94 27.56 8.84
CA ASP A 624 -3.11 26.84 9.82
C ASP A 624 -1.67 27.38 9.83
N SER A 625 -1.11 27.47 11.03
CA SER A 625 0.19 28.08 11.29
C SER A 625 1.19 27.07 11.88
N THR A 626 2.42 27.52 12.11
CA THR A 626 3.46 26.79 12.85
C THR A 626 2.97 26.27 14.20
N SER A 627 2.08 27.00 14.89
CA SER A 627 1.58 26.56 16.21
C SER A 627 0.69 25.32 16.10
N ALA A 628 -0.14 25.21 15.07
CA ALA A 628 -0.98 24.03 14.86
C ALA A 628 -0.13 22.75 14.64
N ILE A 629 1.04 22.91 13.98
CA ILE A 629 2.01 21.83 13.80
C ILE A 629 2.64 21.45 15.15
N ILE A 630 3.13 22.44 15.90
CA ILE A 630 3.74 22.22 17.22
C ILE A 630 2.75 21.54 18.18
N ASP A 631 1.52 22.02 18.25
CA ASP A 631 0.48 21.46 19.12
C ASP A 631 0.19 20.00 18.75
N ALA A 632 0.03 19.70 17.46
CA ALA A 632 -0.20 18.34 16.98
C ALA A 632 1.00 17.42 17.27
N PHE A 633 2.23 17.90 17.14
CA PHE A 633 3.42 17.15 17.54
C PHE A 633 3.38 16.81 19.04
N ASN A 634 3.13 17.82 19.88
CA ASN A 634 3.15 17.71 21.33
C ASN A 634 2.02 16.84 21.89
N GLU A 635 0.87 16.77 21.22
CA GLU A 635 -0.18 15.79 21.52
C GLU A 635 0.26 14.33 21.30
N GLY A 636 1.22 14.13 20.39
CA GLY A 636 1.72 12.83 19.96
C GLY A 636 1.01 12.32 18.72
N VAL A 637 1.80 12.03 17.69
CA VAL A 637 1.37 11.52 16.38
C VAL A 637 2.30 10.42 15.91
N ASN A 638 1.81 9.53 15.06
CA ASN A 638 2.58 8.40 14.52
C ASN A 638 3.35 8.78 13.25
N ILE A 639 2.69 9.52 12.35
CA ILE A 639 3.28 9.94 11.08
C ILE A 639 3.09 11.44 10.90
N VAL A 640 4.12 12.09 10.38
CA VAL A 640 4.06 13.48 9.94
C VAL A 640 4.35 13.53 8.45
N SER A 641 3.42 14.07 7.67
CA SER A 641 3.59 14.25 6.24
C SER A 641 3.39 15.70 5.86
N TYR A 642 4.35 16.19 5.07
CA TYR A 642 4.32 17.53 4.52
C TYR A 642 4.47 17.49 3.01
N ARG A 643 3.66 18.31 2.34
CA ARG A 643 3.81 18.61 0.92
C ARG A 643 3.76 20.10 0.63
N GLY A 644 4.89 20.64 0.21
CA GLY A 644 5.03 22.04 -0.18
C GLY A 644 6.48 22.36 -0.53
N HIS A 645 6.88 23.62 -0.31
CA HIS A 645 8.25 24.07 -0.52
C HIS A 645 9.12 23.85 0.72
N GLY A 646 10.40 23.62 0.51
CA GLY A 646 11.35 23.32 1.58
C GLY A 646 12.69 23.96 1.33
N GLN A 647 13.38 24.21 2.44
CA GLN A 647 14.72 24.75 2.53
C GLN A 647 15.56 23.81 3.41
N PRO A 648 16.89 23.98 3.44
CA PRO A 648 17.74 23.25 4.37
C PRO A 648 17.27 23.34 5.82
N GLU A 649 16.68 24.47 6.22
CA GLU A 649 16.22 24.73 7.59
C GLU A 649 14.80 24.23 7.90
N GLY A 650 14.05 23.71 6.91
CA GLY A 650 12.72 23.11 7.11
C GLY A 650 11.67 23.52 6.08
N TRP A 651 10.40 23.56 6.50
CA TRP A 651 9.26 23.83 5.63
C TRP A 651 9.02 25.32 5.45
N ASP A 652 8.70 25.75 4.23
CA ASP A 652 8.41 27.17 3.95
C ASP A 652 6.97 27.55 4.29
N VAL A 653 5.99 26.79 3.82
CA VAL A 653 4.56 27.11 3.99
C VAL A 653 3.72 25.83 4.18
N PRO A 654 2.93 25.69 5.28
CA PRO A 654 3.07 26.47 6.51
C PRO A 654 4.51 26.36 7.05
N GLU A 655 5.01 27.42 7.68
CA GLU A 655 6.39 27.44 8.14
C GLU A 655 6.57 26.46 9.31
N PHE A 656 7.61 25.62 9.23
CA PHE A 656 8.05 24.76 10.32
C PHE A 656 9.55 24.50 10.13
N LYS A 657 10.37 25.26 10.87
CA LYS A 657 11.83 25.33 10.69
C LYS A 657 12.56 25.02 11.99
N ILE A 658 13.87 24.85 11.92
CA ILE A 658 14.74 24.53 13.07
C ILE A 658 14.41 25.33 14.35
N PRO A 659 14.16 26.66 14.33
CA PRO A 659 13.82 27.39 15.55
C PRO A 659 12.55 26.90 16.27
N ALA A 660 11.56 26.37 15.53
CA ALA A 660 10.32 25.83 16.08
C ALA A 660 10.52 24.51 16.83
N LEU A 661 11.63 23.79 16.56
CA LEU A 661 11.95 22.52 17.22
C LEU A 661 12.14 22.69 18.73
N ASN A 662 12.55 23.87 19.19
CA ASN A 662 12.69 24.20 20.61
C ASN A 662 11.37 24.19 21.39
N SER A 663 10.23 24.18 20.70
CA SER A 663 8.89 24.11 21.29
C SER A 663 8.30 22.70 21.28
N LEU A 664 9.05 21.70 20.79
CA LEU A 664 8.60 20.30 20.80
C LEU A 664 8.89 19.65 22.15
N ASN A 665 7.90 18.93 22.68
CA ASN A 665 7.98 18.18 23.93
C ASN A 665 7.28 16.83 23.84
N ASN A 666 7.19 16.27 22.63
CA ASN A 666 6.55 15.00 22.36
C ASN A 666 7.33 13.77 22.88
N THR A 667 8.41 13.98 23.65
CA THR A 667 9.11 13.00 24.51
C THR A 667 9.24 11.60 23.92
N ASP A 668 8.33 10.68 24.27
CA ASP A 668 8.33 9.27 23.87
C ASP A 668 7.26 8.90 22.81
N LYS A 669 6.47 9.89 22.36
CA LYS A 669 5.52 9.79 21.24
C LYS A 669 6.18 10.32 19.96
N LEU A 670 7.18 9.59 19.47
CA LEU A 670 8.05 10.00 18.38
C LEU A 670 7.49 9.55 17.01
N PRO A 671 7.09 10.47 16.11
CA PRO A 671 6.65 10.10 14.78
C PRO A 671 7.80 9.74 13.84
N VAL A 672 7.43 9.07 12.75
CA VAL A 672 8.21 9.07 11.51
C VAL A 672 7.75 10.24 10.63
N MET A 673 8.68 11.04 10.13
CA MET A 673 8.37 12.16 9.23
C MET A 673 8.73 11.82 7.78
N PHE A 674 7.73 11.91 6.91
CA PHE A 674 7.90 11.95 5.45
C PHE A 674 7.99 13.41 5.00
N GLY A 675 9.22 13.94 5.03
CA GLY A 675 9.58 15.29 4.59
C GLY A 675 9.74 15.37 3.08
N THR A 676 8.69 15.03 2.32
CA THR A 676 8.69 15.03 0.85
C THR A 676 8.64 16.45 0.26
N THR A 677 9.76 17.14 0.42
CA THR A 677 9.99 18.52 0.02
C THR A 677 11.47 18.71 -0.34
N CYS A 678 11.81 19.84 -0.95
CA CYS A 678 13.20 20.18 -1.27
C CYS A 678 14.04 20.35 0.00
N LEU A 679 15.30 19.91 -0.06
CA LEU A 679 16.41 20.31 0.82
C LEU A 679 16.30 20.01 2.32
N ALA A 680 15.13 19.59 2.83
CA ALA A 680 14.95 19.32 4.25
C ALA A 680 15.80 18.14 4.76
N GLY A 681 16.35 17.32 3.86
CA GLY A 681 17.32 16.26 4.15
C GLY A 681 18.69 16.51 3.50
N ASN A 682 19.10 17.76 3.29
CA ASN A 682 20.41 18.17 2.72
C ASN A 682 21.53 18.00 3.75
N PHE A 683 21.75 16.76 4.18
CA PHE A 683 22.74 16.37 5.19
C PHE A 683 24.19 16.49 4.68
N ASP A 684 24.41 16.69 3.38
CA ASP A 684 25.73 16.92 2.80
C ASP A 684 26.21 18.38 2.94
N ARG A 685 25.58 19.17 3.81
CA ARG A 685 25.99 20.53 4.14
C ARG A 685 26.97 20.53 5.31
N THR A 686 28.09 21.22 5.15
CA THR A 686 29.08 21.37 6.22
C THR A 686 28.92 22.65 7.05
N ASP A 687 28.06 23.58 6.62
CA ASP A 687 27.90 24.89 7.26
C ASP A 687 26.81 24.93 8.34
N ILE A 688 25.76 24.13 8.20
CA ILE A 688 24.66 23.96 9.16
C ILE A 688 24.13 22.53 9.11
N ASP A 689 23.61 22.03 10.24
CA ASP A 689 22.72 20.87 10.23
C ASP A 689 21.48 21.19 9.38
N CYS A 690 21.09 20.27 8.51
CA CYS A 690 19.78 20.38 7.86
C CYS A 690 18.64 20.05 8.84
N PHE A 691 17.41 20.38 8.46
CA PHE A 691 16.22 20.16 9.28
C PHE A 691 16.07 18.71 9.74
N GLY A 692 16.31 17.76 8.84
CA GLY A 692 16.26 16.33 9.13
C GLY A 692 17.27 15.91 10.19
N GLU A 693 18.48 16.46 10.18
CA GLU A 693 19.49 16.19 11.21
C GLU A 693 19.12 16.82 12.54
N ALA A 694 18.69 18.09 12.52
CA ALA A 694 18.31 18.82 13.72
C ALA A 694 17.14 18.15 14.48
N ILE A 695 16.09 17.71 13.75
CA ILE A 695 14.92 17.07 14.39
C ILE A 695 15.21 15.65 14.89
N MET A 696 16.12 14.94 14.24
CA MET A 696 16.59 13.62 14.68
C MET A 696 17.48 13.74 15.92
N LYS A 697 18.33 14.77 16.00
CA LYS A 697 19.22 15.05 17.13
C LYS A 697 18.56 15.78 18.32
N LEU A 698 17.30 16.21 18.19
CA LEU A 698 16.59 16.93 19.27
C LEU A 698 16.40 16.05 20.52
N PRO A 699 16.99 16.39 21.68
CA PRO A 699 16.78 15.62 22.91
C PRO A 699 15.34 15.79 23.44
N GLY A 700 14.72 14.71 23.94
CA GLY A 700 13.40 14.79 24.58
C GLY A 700 12.22 15.10 23.65
N GLY A 701 12.38 14.95 22.33
CA GLY A 701 11.30 15.13 21.36
C GLY A 701 11.75 14.90 19.92
N GLY A 702 11.02 15.47 18.96
CA GLY A 702 11.33 15.39 17.53
C GLY A 702 10.80 14.10 16.90
N THR A 703 11.59 13.45 16.05
CA THR A 703 11.21 12.26 15.30
C THR A 703 12.09 11.05 15.64
N VAL A 704 11.58 9.84 15.40
CA VAL A 704 12.37 8.60 15.43
C VAL A 704 12.93 8.21 14.05
N GLY A 705 12.36 8.78 12.99
CA GLY A 705 12.85 8.63 11.63
C GLY A 705 12.45 9.80 10.77
N PHE A 706 13.36 10.19 9.87
CA PHE A 706 13.12 11.25 8.91
C PHE A 706 13.52 10.77 7.51
N LEU A 707 12.67 11.03 6.53
CA LEU A 707 12.95 10.82 5.11
C LEU A 707 12.80 12.17 4.41
N GLY A 708 13.84 12.59 3.67
CA GLY A 708 13.83 13.88 2.98
C GLY A 708 14.81 13.94 1.83
N ALA A 709 14.64 14.95 0.97
CA ALA A 709 15.48 15.16 -0.19
C ALA A 709 16.71 16.01 0.18
N SER A 710 17.89 15.59 -0.29
CA SER A 710 19.14 16.35 -0.17
C SER A 710 19.19 17.55 -1.12
N LYS A 711 18.42 17.53 -2.21
CA LYS A 711 18.43 18.56 -3.26
C LYS A 711 17.03 19.00 -3.68
N PRO A 712 16.91 20.03 -4.55
CA PRO A 712 15.62 20.43 -5.05
C PRO A 712 15.00 19.31 -5.90
N SER A 713 13.88 18.77 -5.41
CA SER A 713 13.15 17.65 -5.98
C SER A 713 12.00 18.12 -6.87
N TYR A 714 11.33 17.19 -7.55
CA TYR A 714 10.35 17.53 -8.59
C TYR A 714 8.90 17.32 -8.13
N SER A 715 8.03 18.29 -8.45
CA SER A 715 6.58 18.12 -8.40
C SER A 715 6.13 16.95 -9.24
N PHE A 716 4.97 16.37 -8.90
CA PHE A 716 4.40 15.16 -9.49
C PHE A 716 5.18 13.89 -9.15
N TYR A 717 6.50 13.92 -9.17
CA TYR A 717 7.35 12.80 -8.75
C TYR A 717 7.31 12.60 -7.23
N ASN A 718 7.55 13.67 -6.46
CA ASN A 718 7.39 13.66 -5.00
C ASN A 718 6.01 13.20 -4.57
N ASP A 719 4.99 13.61 -5.32
CA ASP A 719 3.59 13.34 -5.02
C ASP A 719 3.26 11.86 -5.17
N GLU A 720 3.68 11.22 -6.25
CA GLU A 720 3.47 9.78 -6.47
C GLU A 720 4.40 8.92 -5.61
N PHE A 721 5.61 9.41 -5.31
CA PHE A 721 6.51 8.80 -4.34
C PHE A 721 5.88 8.75 -2.94
N LEU A 722 5.36 9.88 -2.45
CA LEU A 722 4.68 9.96 -1.15
C LEU A 722 3.45 9.04 -1.09
N LYS A 723 2.58 9.09 -2.10
CA LYS A 723 1.41 8.19 -2.19
C LYS A 723 1.85 6.73 -2.15
N GLY A 724 2.91 6.40 -2.89
CA GLY A 724 3.54 5.09 -2.91
C GLY A 724 4.00 4.61 -1.54
N MET A 725 4.60 5.48 -0.72
CA MET A 725 4.99 5.13 0.65
C MET A 725 3.78 4.81 1.55
N TYR A 726 2.69 5.58 1.42
CA TYR A 726 1.44 5.29 2.15
C TYR A 726 0.78 3.98 1.70
N TRP A 727 0.79 3.67 0.40
CA TRP A 727 0.34 2.36 -0.09
C TRP A 727 1.27 1.23 0.37
N ALA A 728 2.58 1.44 0.36
CA ALA A 728 3.55 0.45 0.83
C ALA A 728 3.28 0.04 2.29
N LEU A 729 3.06 1.02 3.17
CA LEU A 729 2.82 0.79 4.59
C LEU A 729 1.44 0.16 4.85
N TYR A 730 0.37 0.73 4.30
CA TYR A 730 -1.00 0.37 4.69
C TYR A 730 -1.68 -0.66 3.79
N GLN A 731 -1.34 -0.69 2.50
CA GLN A 731 -1.93 -1.60 1.52
C GLN A 731 -1.04 -2.82 1.27
N ASP A 732 0.25 -2.62 1.00
CA ASP A 732 1.19 -3.71 0.70
C ASP A 732 1.72 -4.38 1.98
N GLY A 733 1.60 -3.68 3.11
CA GLY A 733 1.87 -4.17 4.44
C GLY A 733 3.35 -4.28 4.82
N MET A 734 4.17 -3.44 4.20
CA MET A 734 5.59 -3.29 4.54
C MET A 734 5.74 -2.63 5.91
N ASN A 735 6.85 -2.94 6.59
CA ASN A 735 7.06 -2.50 7.97
C ASN A 735 8.26 -1.56 8.11
N SER A 736 9.39 -1.89 7.50
CA SER A 736 10.59 -1.08 7.67
C SER A 736 10.54 0.19 6.82
N ILE A 737 11.09 1.30 7.33
CA ILE A 737 11.20 2.54 6.57
C ILE A 737 11.99 2.35 5.26
N GLY A 738 12.97 1.43 5.23
CA GLY A 738 13.71 1.04 4.03
C GLY A 738 12.83 0.41 2.94
N GLU A 739 12.01 -0.58 3.31
CA GLU A 739 11.04 -1.18 2.38
C GLU A 739 10.03 -0.15 1.87
N VAL A 740 9.51 0.69 2.76
CA VAL A 740 8.53 1.73 2.43
C VAL A 740 9.10 2.73 1.42
N MET A 741 10.35 3.18 1.60
CA MET A 741 11.01 4.06 0.64
C MET A 741 11.19 3.38 -0.73
N ALA A 742 11.77 2.17 -0.75
CA ALA A 742 12.05 1.45 -2.00
C ALA A 742 10.77 1.13 -2.80
N GLN A 743 9.68 0.82 -2.10
CA GLN A 743 8.39 0.59 -2.74
C GLN A 743 7.73 1.90 -3.20
N GLY A 744 7.82 2.98 -2.43
CA GLY A 744 7.36 4.30 -2.88
C GLY A 744 8.06 4.71 -4.18
N GLN A 745 9.37 4.53 -4.24
CA GLN A 745 10.20 4.75 -5.42
C GLN A 745 9.74 3.86 -6.61
N THR A 746 9.40 2.60 -6.35
CA THR A 746 8.82 1.68 -7.34
C THR A 746 7.48 2.19 -7.88
N TYR A 747 6.59 2.70 -7.03
CA TYR A 747 5.32 3.31 -7.46
C TYR A 747 5.54 4.53 -8.37
N MET A 748 6.52 5.39 -8.04
CA MET A 748 6.91 6.51 -8.88
C MET A 748 7.41 6.03 -10.26
N VAL A 749 8.25 5.00 -10.33
CA VAL A 749 8.70 4.41 -11.61
C VAL A 749 7.55 3.80 -12.39
N LYS A 750 6.58 3.14 -11.74
CA LYS A 750 5.37 2.65 -12.42
C LYS A 750 4.59 3.80 -13.08
N LYS A 751 4.58 4.98 -12.45
CA LYS A 751 3.90 6.17 -12.98
C LYS A 751 4.64 6.85 -14.14
N TYR A 752 5.96 7.04 -14.03
CA TYR A 752 6.73 7.88 -14.97
C TYR A 752 7.71 7.11 -15.85
N GLY A 753 7.97 5.83 -15.57
CA GLY A 753 8.98 5.02 -16.24
C GLY A 753 10.35 5.19 -15.63
N ILE A 754 11.34 4.51 -16.20
CA ILE A 754 12.75 4.70 -15.86
C ILE A 754 13.29 5.77 -16.80
N GLU A 755 13.49 6.95 -16.24
CA GLU A 755 14.10 8.08 -16.92
C GLU A 755 14.99 8.88 -15.97
N LYS A 756 15.66 9.90 -16.52
CA LYS A 756 16.67 10.64 -15.78
C LYS A 756 16.13 11.27 -14.48
N LYS A 757 14.87 11.71 -14.48
CA LYS A 757 14.26 12.37 -13.31
C LYS A 757 13.86 11.39 -12.24
N THR A 758 13.39 10.19 -12.61
CA THR A 758 13.21 9.13 -11.63
C THR A 758 14.54 8.69 -11.03
N GLU A 759 15.63 8.58 -11.83
CA GLU A 759 16.96 8.29 -11.29
C GLU A 759 17.43 9.37 -10.31
N ASP A 760 17.30 10.65 -10.69
CA ASP A 760 17.65 11.78 -9.81
C ASP A 760 16.87 11.69 -8.48
N MET A 761 15.57 11.38 -8.53
CA MET A 761 14.72 11.27 -7.34
C MET A 761 15.10 10.11 -6.42
N PHE A 762 15.61 9.00 -6.95
CA PHE A 762 16.12 7.91 -6.11
C PHE A 762 17.31 8.37 -5.29
N GLU A 763 18.22 9.12 -5.92
CA GLU A 763 19.44 9.58 -5.27
C GLU A 763 19.22 10.78 -4.33
N PHE A 764 18.20 11.61 -4.58
CA PHE A 764 17.90 12.76 -3.72
C PHE A 764 17.42 12.35 -2.33
N TYR A 765 16.68 11.24 -2.22
CA TYR A 765 16.06 10.87 -0.96
C TYR A 765 16.97 10.01 -0.11
N SER A 766 17.03 10.34 1.18
CA SER A 766 17.79 9.59 2.17
C SER A 766 16.96 9.34 3.42
N ILE A 767 17.27 8.24 4.10
CA ILE A 767 16.69 7.86 5.39
C ILE A 767 17.67 8.31 6.48
N LEU A 768 17.27 9.30 7.27
CA LEU A 768 17.99 9.73 8.46
C LEU A 768 17.40 9.00 9.67
N THR A 769 17.79 7.73 9.82
CA THR A 769 17.58 6.84 10.96
C THR A 769 18.13 5.45 10.57
N ASP A 770 17.87 4.46 11.42
CA ASP A 770 18.04 3.06 11.09
C ASP A 770 17.09 2.60 9.95
N PRO A 771 17.61 2.06 8.82
CA PRO A 771 16.77 1.63 7.69
C PRO A 771 15.87 0.44 8.02
N SER A 772 16.15 -0.30 9.09
CA SER A 772 15.32 -1.40 9.58
C SER A 772 14.22 -0.97 10.55
N LEU A 773 14.14 0.32 10.90
CA LEU A 773 13.14 0.86 11.83
C LEU A 773 11.73 0.47 11.37
N ALA A 774 11.05 -0.34 12.18
CA ALA A 774 9.70 -0.82 11.89
C ALA A 774 8.65 0.23 12.27
N ILE A 775 7.99 0.84 11.28
CA ILE A 775 6.96 1.86 11.50
C ILE A 775 5.71 1.19 12.09
N TRP A 776 5.22 1.69 13.22
CA TRP A 776 3.92 1.27 13.75
C TRP A 776 2.81 1.65 12.78
N SER A 777 1.99 0.69 12.36
CA SER A 777 0.82 0.92 11.48
C SER A 777 -0.50 0.74 12.22
N ASP A 778 -0.44 0.33 13.47
CA ASP A 778 -1.54 0.22 14.42
C ASP A 778 -0.99 0.32 15.85
N VAL A 779 -1.88 0.36 16.84
CA VAL A 779 -1.54 0.20 18.25
C VAL A 779 -0.82 -1.15 18.43
N PRO A 780 0.42 -1.16 18.94
CA PRO A 780 1.17 -2.39 19.06
C PRO A 780 0.63 -3.27 20.19
N SER A 781 0.52 -4.56 19.93
CA SER A 781 0.01 -5.56 20.88
C SER A 781 1.12 -6.27 21.63
N ARG A 782 0.84 -6.71 22.86
CA ARG A 782 1.72 -7.60 23.64
C ARG A 782 1.42 -9.05 23.25
N ALA A 783 2.26 -9.67 22.42
CA ALA A 783 2.10 -11.09 22.13
C ALA A 783 2.46 -11.94 23.37
N LYS A 784 1.58 -12.84 23.80
CA LYS A 784 1.87 -13.83 24.85
C LYS A 784 2.25 -15.15 24.20
N VAL A 785 3.39 -15.68 24.62
CA VAL A 785 4.05 -16.81 23.94
C VAL A 785 3.81 -18.06 24.77
N VAL A 786 3.37 -19.14 24.11
CA VAL A 786 3.24 -20.46 24.74
C VAL A 786 4.24 -21.39 24.08
N CYS A 787 5.31 -21.69 24.80
CA CYS A 787 6.27 -22.70 24.39
C CYS A 787 5.89 -24.05 25.01
N LYS A 788 5.49 -25.02 24.18
CA LYS A 788 5.37 -26.43 24.58
C LYS A 788 6.50 -27.22 23.92
N PRO A 789 7.62 -27.44 24.61
CA PRO A 789 8.66 -28.33 24.10
C PRO A 789 8.11 -29.76 24.08
N LEU A 790 7.66 -30.23 22.91
CA LEU A 790 7.48 -31.66 22.66
C LEU A 790 8.84 -32.20 22.21
N ILE A 791 9.73 -32.42 23.17
CA ILE A 791 10.94 -33.21 22.91
C ILE A 791 10.47 -34.64 22.71
N ASP A 792 10.19 -34.98 21.46
CA ASP A 792 10.19 -36.37 21.04
C ASP A 792 11.62 -36.67 20.60
N GLU A 793 12.38 -37.37 21.45
CA GLU A 793 13.74 -37.80 21.17
C GLU A 793 13.84 -38.64 19.88
N SER A 794 12.71 -39.20 19.40
CA SER A 794 12.64 -39.90 18.13
C SER A 794 12.55 -38.98 16.89
N VAL A 795 12.13 -37.71 17.02
CA VAL A 795 11.96 -36.77 15.89
C VAL A 795 12.57 -35.37 16.07
N LYS A 796 13.26 -35.08 17.19
CA LYS A 796 14.06 -33.85 17.43
C LYS A 796 13.38 -32.53 17.00
N ARG A 797 12.20 -32.21 17.54
CA ARG A 797 11.41 -31.04 17.14
C ARG A 797 11.12 -30.08 18.31
N PHE A 798 11.25 -28.78 18.07
CA PHE A 798 10.94 -27.70 19.02
C PHE A 798 9.87 -26.77 18.42
N MET A 799 8.73 -26.58 19.07
CA MET A 799 7.60 -25.80 18.54
C MET A 799 7.31 -24.59 19.43
N ILE A 800 7.06 -23.44 18.80
CA ILE A 800 6.65 -22.19 19.46
C ILE A 800 5.30 -21.76 18.90
N GLU A 801 4.38 -21.43 19.81
CA GLU A 801 3.09 -20.81 19.51
C GLU A 801 3.08 -19.36 20.02
N VAL A 802 2.65 -18.43 19.17
CA VAL A 802 2.58 -16.99 19.40
C VAL A 802 1.14 -16.54 19.23
N THR A 803 0.56 -16.02 20.31
CA THR A 803 -0.82 -15.49 20.34
C THR A 803 -0.84 -14.08 20.92
N LEU A 804 -1.87 -13.30 20.63
CA LEU A 804 -2.15 -12.03 21.31
C LEU A 804 -2.82 -12.28 22.68
N GLU A 805 -3.03 -11.24 23.48
CA GLU A 805 -3.67 -11.35 24.81
C GLU A 805 -5.11 -11.89 24.75
N ASP A 806 -5.82 -11.64 23.65
CA ASP A 806 -7.17 -12.15 23.38
C ASP A 806 -7.19 -13.63 22.91
N GLY A 807 -6.01 -14.25 22.75
CA GLY A 807 -5.85 -15.61 22.26
C GLY A 807 -5.76 -15.75 20.74
N SER A 808 -5.85 -14.64 19.98
CA SER A 808 -5.74 -14.64 18.53
C SER A 808 -4.34 -15.08 18.08
N ALA A 809 -4.27 -15.98 17.12
CA ALA A 809 -3.01 -16.44 16.53
C ALA A 809 -2.30 -15.31 15.79
N VAL A 810 -0.99 -15.18 15.98
CA VAL A 810 -0.19 -14.17 15.28
C VAL A 810 0.47 -14.79 14.05
N ASN A 811 -0.02 -14.48 12.87
CA ASN A 811 0.60 -14.89 11.61
C ASN A 811 1.86 -14.06 11.32
N GLU A 812 2.89 -14.68 10.70
CA GLU A 812 4.12 -14.03 10.26
C GLU A 812 4.91 -13.28 11.37
N ALA A 813 4.76 -13.67 12.63
CA ALA A 813 5.67 -13.23 13.70
C ALA A 813 7.03 -13.91 13.52
N LYS A 814 8.11 -13.13 13.57
CA LYS A 814 9.49 -13.65 13.56
C LYS A 814 9.85 -14.09 14.98
N VAL A 815 10.17 -15.37 15.11
CA VAL A 815 10.61 -16.04 16.31
C VAL A 815 12.08 -16.37 16.15
N THR A 816 12.93 -15.91 17.05
CA THR A 816 14.38 -16.07 16.98
C THR A 816 14.89 -16.78 18.22
N LEU A 817 15.67 -17.85 18.02
CA LEU A 817 16.39 -18.55 19.07
C LEU A 817 17.83 -18.05 19.10
N ILE A 818 18.29 -17.65 20.28
CA ILE A 818 19.63 -17.10 20.52
C ILE A 818 20.24 -17.87 21.69
N LYS A 819 21.46 -18.39 21.50
CA LYS A 819 22.27 -18.93 22.58
C LYS A 819 23.68 -18.38 22.47
N ASN A 820 23.98 -17.39 23.31
CA ASN A 820 25.20 -16.58 23.19
C ASN A 820 26.47 -17.41 23.38
N ASP A 821 26.48 -18.36 24.33
CA ASP A 821 27.66 -19.18 24.62
C ASP A 821 28.08 -20.09 23.45
N ASP A 822 27.12 -20.47 22.60
CA ASP A 822 27.35 -21.32 21.43
C ASP A 822 27.33 -20.53 20.12
N ASN A 823 27.25 -19.20 20.17
CA ASN A 823 27.07 -18.35 18.99
C ASN A 823 25.93 -18.82 18.07
N TYR A 824 24.88 -19.40 18.65
CA TYR A 824 23.76 -19.98 17.89
C TYR A 824 22.67 -18.94 17.68
N TYR A 825 22.18 -18.87 16.44
CA TYR A 825 21.16 -17.92 16.04
C TYR A 825 20.25 -18.47 14.94
N ARG A 826 18.95 -18.60 15.19
CA ARG A 826 18.00 -19.10 14.18
C ARG A 826 16.65 -18.43 14.25
N SER A 827 16.14 -17.96 13.11
CA SER A 827 14.82 -17.33 13.04
C SER A 827 13.85 -18.11 12.16
N ARG A 828 12.58 -18.14 12.57
CA ARG A 828 11.45 -18.64 11.77
C ARG A 828 10.24 -17.75 11.92
N TYR A 829 9.36 -17.78 10.94
CA TYR A 829 8.08 -17.09 11.01
C TYR A 829 6.96 -18.04 11.43
N THR A 830 6.02 -17.54 12.22
CA THR A 830 4.79 -18.27 12.54
C THR A 830 3.86 -18.37 11.33
N ASN A 831 3.13 -19.47 11.24
CA ASN A 831 2.06 -19.65 10.25
C ASN A 831 0.74 -18.99 10.72
N ALA A 832 -0.32 -19.15 9.92
CA ALA A 832 -1.65 -18.60 10.22
C ALA A 832 -2.27 -19.10 11.55
N LYS A 833 -1.75 -20.19 12.14
CA LYS A 833 -2.15 -20.69 13.46
C LYS A 833 -1.24 -20.18 14.58
N GLY A 834 -0.36 -19.22 14.30
CA GLY A 834 0.56 -18.65 15.27
C GLY A 834 1.74 -19.57 15.60
N ARG A 835 2.01 -20.61 14.79
CA ARG A 835 2.97 -21.66 15.14
C ARG A 835 4.18 -21.67 14.21
N CYS A 836 5.36 -21.83 14.78
CA CYS A 836 6.57 -22.20 14.04
C CYS A 836 7.26 -23.40 14.71
N ALA A 837 8.00 -24.18 13.93
CA ALA A 837 8.73 -25.34 14.43
C ALA A 837 10.18 -25.30 13.97
N PHE A 838 11.10 -25.48 14.90
CA PHE A 838 12.51 -25.68 14.68
C PHE A 838 12.79 -27.19 14.72
N ILE A 839 13.35 -27.72 13.64
CA ILE A 839 13.69 -29.14 13.51
C ILE A 839 15.21 -29.27 13.67
N ASP A 840 15.63 -30.27 14.47
CA ASP A 840 17.02 -30.58 14.84
C ASP A 840 17.83 -29.34 15.23
N PRO A 841 17.38 -28.53 16.22
CA PRO A 841 18.13 -27.35 16.58
C PRO A 841 19.38 -27.75 17.38
N GLU A 842 20.56 -27.48 16.82
CA GLU A 842 21.89 -27.65 17.46
C GLU A 842 21.94 -27.09 18.89
N ILE A 843 21.13 -26.05 19.14
CA ILE A 843 20.92 -25.41 20.46
C ILE A 843 20.58 -26.40 21.60
N MET A 844 20.08 -27.60 21.25
CA MET A 844 19.73 -28.66 22.20
C MET A 844 20.89 -29.63 22.49
N LYS A 845 22.02 -29.54 21.78
CA LYS A 845 23.17 -30.45 21.97
C LYS A 845 24.02 -30.12 23.20
N THR A 846 23.99 -28.88 23.64
CA THR A 846 24.75 -28.32 24.75
C THR A 846 23.79 -27.78 25.81
N SER A 847 24.15 -27.91 27.09
CA SER A 847 23.39 -27.25 28.17
C SER A 847 23.56 -25.72 28.10
N GLY A 848 22.61 -24.97 28.63
CA GLY A 848 22.69 -23.50 28.72
C GLY A 848 21.35 -22.82 28.44
N ASP A 849 21.32 -21.51 28.65
CA ASP A 849 20.10 -20.72 28.49
C ASP A 849 19.87 -20.32 27.04
N VAL A 850 18.64 -20.55 26.57
CA VAL A 850 18.18 -20.17 25.24
C VAL A 850 17.26 -18.97 25.36
N THR A 851 17.63 -17.90 24.70
CA THR A 851 16.79 -16.72 24.56
C THR A 851 15.91 -16.86 23.33
N ILE A 852 14.60 -16.73 23.51
CA ILE A 852 13.58 -16.68 22.47
C ILE A 852 13.14 -15.23 22.35
N SER A 853 13.40 -14.62 21.20
CA SER A 853 12.91 -13.29 20.86
C SER A 853 11.78 -13.36 19.85
N ILE A 854 10.73 -12.58 20.08
CA ILE A 854 9.54 -12.54 19.24
C ILE A 854 9.27 -11.12 18.79
N THR A 855 9.21 -10.96 17.47
CA THR A 855 9.04 -9.68 16.80
C THR A 855 8.06 -9.80 15.65
N GLY A 856 7.46 -8.69 15.24
CA GLY A 856 6.60 -8.66 14.07
C GLY A 856 5.88 -7.32 13.95
N ARG A 857 5.03 -7.22 12.94
CA ARG A 857 4.25 -6.02 12.65
C ARG A 857 3.31 -5.70 13.81
N ASN A 858 3.38 -4.48 14.35
CA ASN A 858 2.54 -4.03 15.47
C ASN A 858 2.59 -4.98 16.68
N ILE A 859 3.74 -5.60 16.93
CA ILE A 859 3.99 -6.42 18.12
C ILE A 859 5.09 -5.77 18.94
N ILE A 860 4.80 -5.49 20.20
CA ILE A 860 5.82 -5.10 21.18
C ILE A 860 6.72 -6.31 21.39
N PRO A 861 8.04 -6.21 21.13
CA PRO A 861 8.94 -7.34 21.20
C PRO A 861 8.94 -8.01 22.57
N GLN A 862 9.05 -9.34 22.57
CA GLN A 862 9.12 -10.14 23.79
C GLN A 862 10.37 -11.01 23.78
N THR A 863 10.96 -11.17 24.96
CA THR A 863 12.12 -12.04 25.16
C THR A 863 11.83 -13.01 26.29
N ILE A 864 12.06 -14.29 26.05
CA ILE A 864 11.86 -15.38 27.03
C ILE A 864 13.15 -16.18 27.12
N ILE A 865 13.56 -16.54 28.33
CA ILE A 865 14.72 -17.40 28.54
C ILE A 865 14.21 -18.80 28.94
N ILE A 866 14.69 -19.82 28.24
CA ILE A 866 14.41 -21.22 28.55
C ILE A 866 15.73 -21.93 28.86
N PRO A 867 15.85 -22.55 30.04
CA PRO A 867 17.02 -23.36 30.35
C PRO A 867 16.96 -24.68 29.56
N VAL A 868 18.02 -24.97 28.80
CA VAL A 868 18.22 -26.28 28.18
C VAL A 868 19.15 -27.10 29.07
N LYS A 869 18.62 -28.21 29.60
CA LYS A 869 19.38 -29.20 30.36
C LYS A 869 19.46 -30.48 29.53
N ARG A 870 20.68 -30.98 29.35
CA ARG A 870 20.93 -32.28 28.74
C ARG A 870 20.64 -33.42 29.70
#